data_AF-A0A1B1I4J3-F1
#
_entry.id   AF-A0A1B1I4J3-F1
#
_cell.length_a   1.000
_cell.length_b   1.000
_cell.length_c   1.000
_cell.angle_alpha   90.00
_cell.angle_beta   90.00
_cell.angle_gamma   90.00
#
_symmetry.space_group_name_H-M   'P 1'
#
loop_
_entity.id
_entity.type
_entity.pdbx_description
1 polymer ?
#
loop_
_entity_poly.entity_id
_entity_poly.type
_entity_poly.pdbx_seq_one_letter_code
_entity_poly.pdbx_strand_id
1 'polypeptide(L)'
;MAATQKKPYTKKTDEEIYEATTNKILSLMESGKLPWQKGWDGKVGASIFHVPINGKSGRPYGSPLNSLYLSCIMAEKESDDPRFFSIGVLKQQNKIHKERVEKYRAEGKEIPRELLWEYRTKEGAKPTTVLQRWHVTQDKYGNELPEDEQYWAKKYVALYHASDCLRREYHRDAEGNRLYGADGKPLYTDHPLKAYVEKEKRYTHEEVHEIAEAILAGSHAVIKHDQADRAFYSLSNDEIHLPPKEAFPELADYYATALHELAHWTRHASRLDRERFGGFGSPDYAREELRAELATAFLSQEFGLPSNIEGHAAYLQSWMQELKEDKTAFVQAVSDAKQIVGYIKDFIPAHLRARTEDAPPVEVAAPEKEAQERVQSPQLVEAEMKQRTNERLVEIKDTDFIPQHTDDSLHVTVFQPKEGRDAAQGSRFIQDFDRVYDANFDRETFSLDRLYEKLNRDDRPNADTMRSMSVGDLIEVDARVFRVGSVGFEEMQLHPYKDDFILTTASSESIQKQQEEAREAVGEELYTAYQKKFHDVFYRGENPYLPIDRFADPRYREMDADYAKEFRERVYLCGLSSLRPTDEKGWRDADRLFAKTQLEAGVPFPRIAGAIQRNSPYAVISGDRAYGTKLARNVAAEREREKGRDRAASAAR
;
A
#
# COMPACT_ATOMS: atom_id res chain seq x y z
N MET A 1 -44.14 6.90 2.52
CA MET A 1 -43.21 6.20 1.61
C MET A 1 -42.06 5.65 2.45
N ALA A 2 -41.89 4.33 2.48
CA ALA A 2 -40.84 3.70 3.28
C ALA A 2 -39.47 4.12 2.73
N ALA A 3 -38.67 4.81 3.55
CA ALA A 3 -37.29 5.10 3.23
C ALA A 3 -36.56 3.76 3.06
N THR A 4 -36.12 3.49 1.83
CA THR A 4 -35.33 2.30 1.50
C THR A 4 -34.03 2.41 2.30
N GLN A 5 -33.93 1.64 3.39
CA GLN A 5 -32.68 1.49 4.12
C GLN A 5 -31.62 0.99 3.12
N LYS A 6 -30.65 1.85 2.79
CA LYS A 6 -29.49 1.44 2.00
C LYS A 6 -28.80 0.32 2.79
N LYS A 7 -28.90 -0.91 2.28
CA LYS A 7 -28.19 -2.05 2.86
C LYS A 7 -26.72 -1.67 3.03
N PRO A 8 -26.13 -1.86 4.23
CA PRO A 8 -24.70 -1.64 4.40
C PRO A 8 -23.94 -2.52 3.41
N TYR A 9 -23.00 -1.92 2.69
CA TYR A 9 -22.14 -2.63 1.75
C TYR A 9 -21.34 -3.70 2.51
N THR A 10 -21.66 -4.97 2.26
CA THR A 10 -20.89 -6.10 2.77
C THR A 10 -19.58 -6.18 2.01
N LYS A 11 -18.45 -6.21 2.73
CA LYS A 11 -17.15 -6.46 2.13
C LYS A 11 -17.15 -7.85 1.53
N LYS A 12 -16.90 -7.95 0.23
CA LYS A 12 -16.70 -9.24 -0.43
C LYS A 12 -15.34 -9.86 -0.06
N THR A 13 -15.27 -11.18 0.03
CA THR A 13 -14.00 -11.92 0.16
C THR A 13 -13.25 -11.94 -1.19
N ASP A 14 -11.97 -12.32 -1.18
CA ASP A 14 -11.18 -12.50 -2.41
C ASP A 14 -11.90 -13.52 -3.32
N GLU A 15 -12.34 -14.63 -2.75
CA GLU A 15 -13.07 -15.71 -3.44
C GLU A 15 -14.37 -15.22 -4.07
N GLU A 16 -15.18 -14.43 -3.36
CA GLU A 16 -16.43 -13.87 -3.91
C GLU A 16 -16.19 -12.89 -5.06
N ILE A 17 -15.04 -12.22 -5.08
CA ILE A 17 -14.66 -11.34 -6.19
C ILE A 17 -14.14 -12.14 -7.37
N TYR A 18 -13.26 -13.12 -7.13
CA TYR A 18 -12.81 -14.01 -8.18
C TYR A 18 -13.99 -14.75 -8.81
N GLU A 19 -14.89 -15.28 -7.99
CA GLU A 19 -16.11 -15.92 -8.46
C GLU A 19 -16.99 -14.95 -9.26
N ALA A 20 -17.21 -13.72 -8.78
CA ALA A 20 -17.99 -12.73 -9.51
C ALA A 20 -17.33 -12.33 -10.85
N THR A 21 -16.01 -12.23 -10.87
CA THR A 21 -15.20 -11.94 -12.06
C THR A 21 -15.27 -13.09 -13.05
N THR A 22 -14.98 -14.33 -12.61
CA THR A 22 -15.06 -15.55 -13.42
C THR A 22 -16.46 -15.75 -13.98
N ASN A 23 -17.52 -15.64 -13.17
CA ASN A 23 -18.90 -15.77 -13.63
C ASN A 23 -19.27 -14.70 -14.66
N LYS A 24 -18.79 -13.46 -14.49
CA LYS A 24 -19.01 -12.39 -15.48
C LYS A 24 -18.28 -12.69 -16.79
N ILE A 25 -17.03 -13.14 -16.72
CA ILE A 25 -16.25 -13.52 -17.90
C ILE A 25 -16.93 -14.68 -18.64
N LEU A 26 -17.39 -15.70 -17.92
CA LEU A 26 -18.17 -16.81 -18.48
C LEU A 26 -19.45 -16.34 -19.19
N SER A 27 -20.19 -15.42 -18.57
CA SER A 27 -21.39 -14.86 -19.20
C SER A 27 -21.07 -14.10 -20.50
N LEU A 28 -19.92 -13.45 -20.58
CA LEU A 28 -19.49 -12.75 -21.79
C LEU A 28 -18.98 -13.72 -22.86
N MET A 29 -18.28 -14.79 -22.46
CA MET A 29 -17.93 -15.91 -23.32
C MET A 29 -19.18 -16.53 -23.95
N GLU A 30 -20.21 -16.81 -23.15
CA GLU A 30 -21.51 -17.35 -23.60
C GLU A 30 -22.20 -16.43 -24.61
N SER A 31 -22.06 -15.11 -24.44
CA SER A 31 -22.65 -14.12 -25.33
C SER A 31 -21.86 -13.84 -26.61
N GLY A 32 -20.66 -14.43 -26.76
CA GLY A 32 -19.74 -14.14 -27.88
C GLY A 32 -19.19 -12.71 -27.88
N LYS A 33 -19.23 -12.01 -26.74
CA LYS A 33 -18.73 -10.64 -26.57
C LYS A 33 -17.39 -10.63 -25.81
N LEU A 34 -16.47 -11.54 -26.16
CA LEU A 34 -15.16 -11.55 -25.52
C LEU A 34 -14.38 -10.28 -25.91
N PRO A 35 -13.85 -9.54 -24.93
CA PRO A 35 -13.12 -8.31 -25.22
C PRO A 35 -11.90 -8.59 -26.10
N TRP A 36 -11.11 -9.61 -25.77
CA TRP A 36 -9.87 -9.90 -26.50
C TRP A 36 -10.12 -10.46 -27.91
N GLN A 37 -11.29 -11.05 -28.21
CA GLN A 37 -11.64 -11.46 -29.57
C GLN A 37 -11.75 -10.29 -30.54
N LYS A 38 -12.13 -9.11 -30.05
CA LYS A 38 -12.14 -7.85 -30.81
C LYS A 38 -10.87 -7.02 -30.60
N GLY A 39 -9.81 -7.63 -30.05
CA GLY A 39 -8.54 -7.00 -29.70
C GLY A 39 -7.90 -6.22 -30.85
N TRP A 40 -8.20 -6.65 -32.07
CA TRP A 40 -7.56 -6.23 -33.29
C TRP A 40 -8.57 -6.14 -34.44
N ASP A 41 -8.51 -5.10 -35.28
CA ASP A 41 -9.41 -4.89 -36.42
C ASP A 41 -8.89 -5.56 -37.71
N GLY A 42 -7.88 -6.42 -37.59
CA GLY A 42 -7.15 -6.99 -38.72
C GLY A 42 -6.34 -5.94 -39.50
N LYS A 43 -6.32 -4.67 -39.06
CA LYS A 43 -5.47 -3.63 -39.65
C LYS A 43 -4.26 -3.44 -38.76
N VAL A 44 -3.10 -3.46 -39.40
CA VAL A 44 -1.83 -3.39 -38.71
C VAL A 44 -1.64 -2.01 -38.06
N GLY A 45 -1.22 -1.98 -36.79
CA GLY A 45 -0.95 -0.74 -36.03
C GLY A 45 -2.16 -0.17 -35.26
N ALA A 46 -3.30 -0.85 -35.22
CA ALA A 46 -4.45 -0.45 -34.41
C ALA A 46 -4.77 -1.49 -33.34
N SER A 47 -4.36 -1.27 -32.09
CA SER A 47 -5.09 -1.91 -30.99
C SER A 47 -6.46 -1.22 -30.90
N ILE A 48 -7.56 -1.93 -31.18
CA ILE A 48 -8.89 -1.36 -30.94
C ILE A 48 -9.11 -1.19 -29.42
N PHE A 49 -8.38 -1.96 -28.61
CA PHE A 49 -8.51 -1.90 -27.16
C PHE A 49 -7.77 -0.73 -26.56
N HIS A 50 -8.54 0.26 -26.11
CA HIS A 50 -8.05 1.13 -25.08
C HIS A 50 -7.87 0.32 -23.79
N VAL A 51 -6.61 0.17 -23.36
CA VAL A 51 -6.27 -0.42 -22.07
C VAL A 51 -7.09 0.30 -20.99
N PRO A 52 -7.85 -0.40 -20.13
CA PRO A 52 -8.57 0.26 -19.06
C PRO A 52 -7.60 1.12 -18.24
N ILE A 53 -7.93 2.40 -18.09
CA ILE A 53 -7.09 3.37 -17.38
C ILE A 53 -7.82 4.00 -16.21
N ASN A 54 -7.05 4.47 -15.23
CA ASN A 54 -7.56 5.37 -14.22
C ASN A 54 -7.96 6.71 -14.85
N GLY A 55 -9.22 7.12 -14.67
CA GLY A 55 -9.78 8.31 -15.31
C GLY A 55 -9.19 9.66 -14.89
N LYS A 56 -8.31 9.69 -13.88
CA LYS A 56 -7.55 10.88 -13.49
C LYS A 56 -6.09 10.79 -13.94
N SER A 57 -5.37 9.74 -13.53
CA SER A 57 -3.93 9.64 -13.82
C SER A 57 -3.64 9.26 -15.27
N GLY A 58 -4.62 8.68 -15.97
CA GLY A 58 -4.44 8.16 -17.32
C GLY A 58 -3.65 6.85 -17.38
N ARG A 59 -3.22 6.32 -16.23
CA ARG A 59 -2.39 5.11 -16.17
C ARG A 59 -3.21 3.83 -16.29
N PRO A 60 -2.68 2.79 -16.97
CA PRO A 60 -3.36 1.51 -17.11
C PRO A 60 -3.45 0.73 -15.80
N TYR A 61 -4.48 -0.10 -15.66
CA TYR A 61 -4.58 -1.06 -14.55
C TYR A 61 -3.61 -2.23 -14.79
N GLY A 62 -2.64 -2.41 -13.88
CA GLY A 62 -1.54 -3.37 -14.07
C GLY A 62 -1.86 -4.85 -13.76
N SER A 63 -2.94 -5.15 -13.03
CA SER A 63 -3.33 -6.55 -12.78
C SER A 63 -3.98 -7.07 -14.06
N PRO A 64 -3.48 -8.17 -14.65
CA PRO A 64 -4.06 -8.72 -15.86
C PRO A 64 -5.52 -9.12 -15.66
N LEU A 65 -5.87 -9.62 -14.47
CA LEU A 65 -7.25 -9.94 -14.14
C LEU A 65 -8.14 -8.69 -14.07
N ASN A 66 -7.64 -7.59 -13.48
CA ASN A 66 -8.39 -6.33 -13.46
C ASN A 66 -8.51 -5.73 -14.86
N SER A 67 -7.42 -5.72 -15.62
CA SER A 67 -7.41 -5.26 -17.02
C SER A 67 -8.46 -6.02 -17.83
N LEU A 68 -8.40 -7.36 -17.80
CA LEU A 68 -9.34 -8.24 -18.49
C LEU A 68 -10.78 -8.00 -18.05
N TYR A 69 -11.02 -7.95 -16.75
CA TYR A 69 -12.34 -7.75 -16.19
C TYR A 69 -12.93 -6.37 -16.53
N LEU A 70 -12.11 -5.32 -16.54
CA LEU A 70 -12.55 -3.97 -16.91
C LEU A 70 -12.79 -3.85 -18.42
N SER A 71 -11.98 -4.51 -19.25
CA SER A 71 -12.24 -4.68 -20.68
C SER A 71 -13.57 -5.37 -20.95
N CYS A 72 -13.93 -6.38 -20.14
CA CYS A 72 -15.26 -7.01 -20.14
C CYS A 72 -16.39 -6.00 -19.86
N ILE A 73 -16.18 -5.08 -18.91
CA ILE A 73 -17.16 -4.03 -18.60
C ILE A 73 -17.30 -3.02 -19.74
N MET A 74 -16.21 -2.66 -20.42
CA MET A 74 -16.25 -1.78 -21.60
C MET A 74 -17.07 -2.41 -22.72
N ALA A 75 -16.82 -3.69 -23.02
CA ALA A 75 -17.56 -4.46 -24.02
C ALA A 75 -19.06 -4.58 -23.68
N GLU A 76 -19.40 -4.86 -22.42
CA GLU A 76 -20.81 -4.91 -21.94
C GLU A 76 -21.51 -3.56 -22.13
N LYS A 77 -20.78 -2.47 -21.94
CA LYS A 77 -21.28 -1.09 -22.07
C LYS A 77 -21.24 -0.55 -23.49
N GLU A 78 -20.71 -1.33 -24.43
CA GLU A 78 -20.56 -0.96 -25.85
C GLU A 78 -19.89 0.43 -25.98
N SER A 79 -18.79 0.61 -25.24
CA SER A 79 -18.09 1.89 -25.17
C SER A 79 -16.58 1.73 -25.24
N ASP A 80 -15.97 2.55 -26.09
CA ASP A 80 -14.52 2.58 -26.30
C ASP A 80 -13.81 3.56 -25.34
N ASP A 81 -14.47 4.11 -24.31
CA ASP A 81 -13.80 5.02 -23.38
C ASP A 81 -13.01 4.21 -22.33
N PRO A 82 -11.68 4.27 -22.26
CA PRO A 82 -10.92 3.43 -21.33
C PRO A 82 -11.05 3.83 -19.87
N ARG A 83 -11.64 4.98 -19.57
CA ARG A 83 -11.51 5.59 -18.24
C ARG A 83 -12.45 4.95 -17.23
N PHE A 84 -11.88 4.54 -16.10
CA PHE A 84 -12.61 4.13 -14.92
C PHE A 84 -12.34 5.09 -13.75
N PHE A 85 -13.40 5.42 -13.02
CA PHE A 85 -13.38 6.39 -11.93
C PHE A 85 -13.85 5.76 -10.62
N SER A 86 -13.09 5.92 -9.54
CA SER A 86 -13.63 5.74 -8.20
C SER A 86 -14.40 7.00 -7.78
N ILE A 87 -15.26 6.90 -6.76
CA ILE A 87 -15.89 8.10 -6.16
C ILE A 87 -14.83 9.07 -5.62
N GLY A 88 -13.73 8.55 -5.06
CA GLY A 88 -12.64 9.38 -4.57
C GLY A 88 -11.94 10.14 -5.70
N VAL A 89 -11.71 9.48 -6.84
CA VAL A 89 -11.18 10.12 -8.06
C VAL A 89 -12.10 11.23 -8.56
N LEU A 90 -13.42 11.01 -8.62
CA LEU A 90 -14.38 12.06 -9.01
C LEU A 90 -14.37 13.24 -8.03
N LYS A 91 -14.29 12.97 -6.71
CA LYS A 91 -14.16 14.01 -5.68
C LYS A 91 -12.86 14.79 -5.83
N GLN A 92 -11.76 14.13 -6.17
CA GLN A 92 -10.48 14.79 -6.38
C GLN A 92 -10.51 15.69 -7.62
N GLN A 93 -11.15 15.28 -8.71
CA GLN A 93 -11.39 16.14 -9.86
C GLN A 93 -12.21 17.38 -9.48
N ASN A 94 -13.23 17.22 -8.63
CA ASN A 94 -13.99 18.34 -8.08
C ASN A 94 -13.14 19.28 -7.23
N LYS A 95 -12.18 18.74 -6.45
CA LYS A 95 -11.23 19.55 -5.66
C LYS A 95 -10.33 20.38 -6.57
N ILE A 96 -9.76 19.77 -7.60
CA ILE A 96 -8.92 20.45 -8.61
C ILE A 96 -9.70 21.57 -9.31
N HIS A 97 -10.97 21.32 -9.66
CA HIS A 97 -11.84 22.34 -10.24
C HIS A 97 -12.05 23.52 -9.29
N LYS A 98 -12.32 23.27 -8.01
CA LYS A 98 -12.48 24.34 -7.00
C LYS A 98 -11.22 25.19 -6.83
N GLU A 99 -10.05 24.55 -6.72
CA GLU A 99 -8.76 25.24 -6.60
C GLU A 99 -8.47 26.10 -7.84
N ARG A 100 -8.80 25.60 -9.05
CA ARG A 100 -8.71 26.39 -10.29
C ARG A 100 -9.67 27.57 -10.26
N VAL A 101 -10.91 27.39 -9.83
CA VAL A 101 -11.88 28.50 -9.72
C VAL A 101 -11.38 29.58 -8.76
N GLU A 102 -10.82 29.20 -7.61
CA GLU A 102 -10.22 30.14 -6.65
C GLU A 102 -9.04 30.90 -7.26
N LYS A 103 -8.19 30.22 -8.02
CA LYS A 103 -7.09 30.86 -8.76
C LYS A 103 -7.60 31.86 -9.80
N TYR A 104 -8.63 31.52 -10.58
CA TYR A 104 -9.22 32.43 -11.56
C TYR A 104 -9.83 33.67 -10.88
N ARG A 105 -10.50 33.50 -9.74
CA ARG A 105 -11.02 34.61 -8.94
C ARG A 105 -9.90 35.52 -8.43
N ALA A 106 -8.82 34.94 -7.91
CA ALA A 106 -7.67 35.70 -7.43
C ALA A 106 -6.98 36.49 -8.56
N GLU A 107 -6.95 35.93 -9.77
CA GLU A 107 -6.38 36.56 -10.96
C GLU A 107 -7.36 37.52 -11.68
N GLY A 108 -8.60 37.67 -11.19
CA GLY A 108 -9.63 38.49 -11.84
C GLY A 108 -10.06 37.99 -13.23
N LYS A 109 -9.80 36.72 -13.55
CA LYS A 109 -10.14 36.11 -14.85
C LYS A 109 -11.57 35.59 -14.86
N GLU A 110 -12.21 35.66 -16.02
CA GLU A 110 -13.51 35.04 -16.24
C GLU A 110 -13.40 33.51 -16.05
N ILE A 111 -14.28 32.96 -15.22
CA ILE A 111 -14.26 31.54 -14.85
C ILE A 111 -15.00 30.75 -15.93
N PRO A 112 -14.35 29.80 -16.63
CA PRO A 112 -15.05 28.91 -17.54
C PRO A 112 -16.20 28.18 -16.85
N ARG A 113 -17.41 28.26 -17.42
CA ARG A 113 -18.63 27.68 -16.84
C ARG A 113 -18.47 26.20 -16.47
N GLU A 114 -17.72 25.44 -17.26
CA GLU A 114 -17.46 24.02 -17.02
C GLU A 114 -16.65 23.73 -15.75
N LEU A 115 -15.85 24.67 -15.25
CA LEU A 115 -15.09 24.48 -14.00
C LEU A 115 -16.01 24.51 -12.77
N LEU A 116 -17.21 25.08 -12.91
CA LEU A 116 -18.23 25.12 -11.86
C LEU A 116 -19.04 23.82 -11.80
N TRP A 117 -18.93 22.97 -12.81
CA TRP A 117 -19.62 21.68 -12.86
C TRP A 117 -18.91 20.64 -12.01
N GLU A 118 -19.70 19.77 -11.40
CA GLU A 118 -19.18 18.75 -10.50
C GLU A 118 -19.27 17.36 -11.13
N TYR A 119 -18.15 16.64 -11.17
CA TYR A 119 -18.07 15.24 -11.55
C TYR A 119 -18.92 14.38 -10.60
N ARG A 120 -19.77 13.54 -11.19
CA ARG A 120 -20.72 12.64 -10.52
C ARG A 120 -20.91 11.34 -11.31
N THR A 121 -21.57 10.37 -10.69
CA THR A 121 -22.09 9.18 -11.35
C THR A 121 -23.56 9.42 -11.74
N LYS A 122 -24.01 8.76 -12.80
CA LYS A 122 -25.43 8.66 -13.16
C LYS A 122 -26.23 8.07 -12.00
N GLU A 123 -27.47 8.51 -11.84
CA GLU A 123 -28.37 7.94 -10.83
C GLU A 123 -28.66 6.47 -11.17
N GLY A 124 -28.57 5.58 -10.18
CA GLY A 124 -28.73 4.14 -10.37
C GLY A 124 -27.53 3.40 -10.98
N ALA A 125 -26.43 4.10 -11.32
CA ALA A 125 -25.22 3.46 -11.80
C ALA A 125 -24.65 2.46 -10.79
N LYS A 126 -24.32 1.26 -11.26
CA LYS A 126 -23.77 0.18 -10.43
C LYS A 126 -22.25 0.15 -10.61
N PRO A 127 -21.46 0.24 -9.53
CA PRO A 127 -20.01 0.14 -9.63
C PRO A 127 -19.58 -1.30 -9.88
N THR A 128 -18.47 -1.43 -10.59
CA THR A 128 -17.69 -2.67 -10.70
C THR A 128 -16.63 -2.67 -9.60
N THR A 129 -16.53 -3.74 -8.82
CA THR A 129 -15.50 -3.85 -7.77
C THR A 129 -14.29 -4.59 -8.32
N VAL A 130 -13.10 -4.01 -8.17
CA VAL A 130 -11.82 -4.63 -8.53
C VAL A 130 -10.92 -4.80 -7.31
N LEU A 131 -9.99 -5.76 -7.37
CA LEU A 131 -8.99 -5.99 -6.34
C LEU A 131 -7.67 -5.34 -6.77
N GLN A 132 -7.30 -4.22 -6.15
CA GLN A 132 -5.99 -3.62 -6.36
C GLN A 132 -5.00 -4.21 -5.37
N ARG A 133 -3.88 -4.72 -5.86
CA ARG A 133 -2.71 -5.10 -5.07
C ARG A 133 -1.58 -4.11 -5.32
N TRP A 134 -0.80 -3.81 -4.30
CA TRP A 134 0.42 -3.03 -4.47
C TRP A 134 1.48 -3.52 -3.51
N HIS A 135 2.72 -3.49 -3.97
CA HIS A 135 3.86 -3.79 -3.13
C HIS A 135 4.10 -2.58 -2.23
N VAL A 136 3.96 -2.78 -0.92
CA VAL A 136 4.29 -1.77 0.07
C VAL A 136 5.77 -1.86 0.27
N THR A 137 6.48 -0.93 -0.36
CA THR A 137 7.93 -0.74 -0.22
C THR A 137 8.26 0.40 0.71
N GLN A 138 7.25 1.15 1.16
CA GLN A 138 7.42 2.31 2.03
C GLN A 138 6.43 2.26 3.19
N ASP A 139 6.88 2.71 4.37
CA ASP A 139 6.03 2.86 5.55
C ASP A 139 4.98 3.99 5.36
N LYS A 140 4.09 4.15 6.35
CA LYS A 140 3.04 5.18 6.32
C LYS A 140 3.58 6.63 6.31
N TYR A 141 4.88 6.80 6.52
CA TYR A 141 5.60 8.08 6.55
C TYR A 141 6.42 8.33 5.26
N GLY A 142 6.55 7.32 4.40
CA GLY A 142 7.24 7.41 3.11
C GLY A 142 8.69 6.91 3.13
N ASN A 143 9.12 6.24 4.20
CA ASN A 143 10.47 5.67 4.29
C ASN A 143 10.50 4.27 3.69
N GLU A 144 11.59 3.88 3.03
CA GLU A 144 11.74 2.55 2.45
C GLU A 144 11.75 1.44 3.51
N LEU A 145 11.04 0.35 3.22
CA LEU A 145 11.01 -0.88 4.01
C LEU A 145 12.14 -1.82 3.55
N PRO A 146 12.84 -2.51 4.47
CA PRO A 146 13.73 -3.63 4.15
C PRO A 146 13.07 -4.63 3.20
N GLU A 147 13.85 -5.25 2.30
CA GLU A 147 13.33 -6.13 1.24
C GLU A 147 12.52 -7.31 1.79
N ASP A 148 12.93 -7.86 2.94
CA ASP A 148 12.25 -8.95 3.67
C ASP A 148 10.95 -8.51 4.37
N GLU A 149 10.69 -7.20 4.40
CA GLU A 149 9.53 -6.58 5.02
C GLU A 149 8.60 -5.89 4.03
N GLN A 150 9.02 -5.79 2.77
CA GLN A 150 8.12 -5.37 1.71
C GLN A 150 7.01 -6.42 1.57
N TYR A 151 5.77 -5.95 1.49
CA TYR A 151 4.63 -6.85 1.47
C TYR A 151 3.58 -6.41 0.48
N TRP A 152 2.83 -7.37 -0.05
CA TRP A 152 1.73 -7.08 -0.94
C TRP A 152 0.49 -6.69 -0.15
N ALA A 153 0.15 -5.40 -0.14
CA ALA A 153 -1.14 -4.93 0.34
C ALA A 153 -2.21 -5.11 -0.73
N LYS A 154 -3.47 -5.15 -0.29
CA LYS A 154 -4.62 -5.24 -1.17
C LYS A 154 -5.79 -4.37 -0.71
N LYS A 155 -6.58 -3.87 -1.65
CA LYS A 155 -7.82 -3.15 -1.38
C LYS A 155 -8.85 -3.42 -2.47
N TYR A 156 -10.11 -3.37 -2.06
CA TYR A 156 -11.25 -3.45 -2.96
C TYR A 156 -11.67 -2.03 -3.36
N VAL A 157 -11.72 -1.78 -4.66
CA VAL A 157 -12.08 -0.47 -5.20
C VAL A 157 -13.32 -0.60 -6.06
N ALA A 158 -14.35 0.18 -5.71
CA ALA A 158 -15.53 0.37 -6.54
C ALA A 158 -15.21 1.40 -7.63
N LEU A 159 -15.31 0.96 -8.89
CA LEU A 159 -15.05 1.73 -10.09
C LEU A 159 -16.31 1.90 -10.92
N TYR A 160 -16.43 3.06 -11.54
CA TYR A 160 -17.46 3.40 -12.50
C TYR A 160 -16.80 3.63 -13.84
N HIS A 161 -17.31 3.00 -14.88
CA HIS A 161 -16.88 3.28 -16.24
C HIS A 161 -17.24 4.72 -16.63
N ALA A 162 -16.50 5.34 -17.55
CA ALA A 162 -16.75 6.72 -18.00
C ALA A 162 -18.18 6.95 -18.47
N SER A 163 -18.79 5.97 -19.16
CA SER A 163 -20.17 6.06 -19.61
C SER A 163 -21.20 6.12 -18.47
N ASP A 164 -20.83 5.75 -17.24
CA ASP A 164 -21.65 5.90 -16.03
C ASP A 164 -21.39 7.21 -15.29
N CYS A 165 -20.45 8.01 -15.76
CA CYS A 165 -20.03 9.26 -15.15
C CYS A 165 -20.56 10.45 -15.95
N LEU A 166 -20.73 11.58 -15.27
CA LEU A 166 -21.24 12.82 -15.84
C LEU A 166 -20.68 14.05 -15.11
N ARG A 167 -20.93 15.24 -15.65
CA ARG A 167 -20.65 16.52 -15.01
C ARG A 167 -21.97 17.22 -14.71
N ARG A 168 -22.24 17.48 -13.44
CA ARG A 168 -23.48 18.10 -12.97
C ARG A 168 -23.32 19.60 -12.77
N GLU A 169 -24.15 20.36 -13.45
CA GLU A 169 -24.30 21.79 -13.25
C GLU A 169 -25.44 22.06 -12.27
N TYR A 170 -25.13 22.58 -11.08
CA TYR A 170 -26.15 23.04 -10.15
C TYR A 170 -26.62 24.44 -10.52
N HIS A 171 -27.92 24.64 -10.62
CA HIS A 171 -28.50 25.96 -10.90
C HIS A 171 -28.31 26.86 -9.68
N ARG A 172 -27.98 28.13 -9.93
CA ARG A 172 -27.66 29.11 -8.88
C ARG A 172 -28.42 30.43 -9.09
N ASP A 173 -28.70 31.12 -8.01
CA ASP A 173 -29.23 32.49 -8.02
C ASP A 173 -28.13 33.52 -8.35
N ALA A 174 -28.51 34.80 -8.41
CA ALA A 174 -27.61 35.91 -8.72
C ALA A 174 -26.52 36.09 -7.65
N GLU A 175 -26.81 35.66 -6.42
CA GLU A 175 -25.92 35.68 -5.26
C GLU A 175 -25.00 34.45 -5.20
N GLY A 176 -25.20 33.46 -6.08
CA GLY A 176 -24.38 32.27 -6.22
C GLY A 176 -24.80 31.08 -5.36
N ASN A 177 -25.92 31.15 -4.64
CA ASN A 177 -26.50 30.05 -3.86
C ASN A 177 -27.21 29.05 -4.77
N ARG A 178 -27.27 27.78 -4.35
CA ARG A 178 -27.96 26.73 -5.13
C ARG A 178 -29.47 26.91 -5.07
N LEU A 179 -30.12 26.75 -6.22
CA LEU A 179 -31.58 26.71 -6.32
C LEU A 179 -32.09 25.30 -5.96
N TYR A 180 -33.24 25.25 -5.29
CA TYR A 180 -33.90 24.00 -4.89
C TYR A 180 -35.32 23.96 -5.44
N GLY A 181 -35.75 22.77 -5.86
CA GLY A 181 -37.12 22.51 -6.29
C GLY A 181 -38.10 22.42 -5.12
N ALA A 182 -39.39 22.32 -5.44
CA ALA A 182 -40.46 22.18 -4.45
C ALA A 182 -40.34 20.90 -3.59
N ASP A 183 -39.56 19.91 -4.06
CA ASP A 183 -39.24 18.67 -3.34
C ASP A 183 -38.02 18.80 -2.41
N GLY A 184 -37.45 20.00 -2.30
CA GLY A 184 -36.26 20.27 -1.49
C GLY A 184 -34.96 19.73 -2.09
N LYS A 185 -34.97 19.24 -3.34
CA LYS A 185 -33.75 18.79 -4.03
C LYS A 185 -33.13 19.92 -4.83
N PRO A 186 -31.79 19.98 -4.93
CA PRO A 186 -31.14 21.00 -5.72
C PRO A 186 -31.49 20.83 -7.21
N LEU A 187 -31.78 21.93 -7.89
CA LEU A 187 -31.99 21.95 -9.33
C LEU A 187 -30.65 21.83 -10.06
N TYR A 188 -30.60 20.96 -11.07
CA TYR A 188 -29.38 20.73 -11.83
C TYR A 188 -29.64 20.32 -13.28
N THR A 189 -28.61 20.48 -14.10
CA THR A 189 -28.51 19.94 -15.46
C THR A 189 -27.30 19.01 -15.53
N ASP A 190 -27.51 17.80 -16.05
CA ASP A 190 -26.43 16.83 -16.23
C ASP A 190 -25.85 16.95 -17.64
N HIS A 191 -24.53 17.04 -17.72
CA HIS A 191 -23.73 17.13 -18.95
C HIS A 191 -22.86 15.89 -19.09
N PRO A 192 -22.53 15.47 -20.33
CA PRO A 192 -21.62 14.35 -20.53
C PRO A 192 -20.22 14.63 -19.95
N LEU A 193 -19.50 13.56 -19.64
CA LEU A 193 -18.06 13.65 -19.44
C LEU A 193 -17.40 14.26 -20.68
N LYS A 194 -16.25 14.92 -20.47
CA LYS A 194 -15.41 15.34 -21.60
C LYS A 194 -15.03 14.11 -22.41
N ALA A 195 -15.16 14.21 -23.73
CA ALA A 195 -14.70 13.18 -24.65
C ALA A 195 -13.27 12.79 -24.30
N TYR A 196 -13.00 11.48 -24.31
CA TYR A 196 -11.65 11.00 -24.13
C TYR A 196 -10.83 11.43 -25.35
N VAL A 197 -9.67 12.04 -25.07
CA VAL A 197 -8.68 12.39 -26.10
C VAL A 197 -7.45 11.59 -25.74
N GLU A 198 -7.10 10.66 -26.61
CA GLU A 198 -5.92 9.83 -26.44
C GLU A 198 -4.66 10.71 -26.45
N LYS A 199 -3.82 10.53 -25.42
CA LYS A 199 -2.61 11.34 -25.23
C LYS A 199 -1.33 10.59 -25.55
N GLU A 200 -1.39 9.27 -25.63
CA GLU A 200 -0.22 8.41 -25.80
C GLU A 200 0.13 8.22 -27.28
N LYS A 201 1.43 8.19 -27.58
CA LYS A 201 1.94 7.84 -28.91
C LYS A 201 1.97 6.32 -29.03
N ARG A 202 1.10 5.76 -29.86
CA ARG A 202 1.09 4.32 -30.18
C ARG A 202 2.23 3.96 -31.14
N TYR A 203 2.58 2.68 -31.19
CA TYR A 203 3.51 2.15 -32.19
C TYR A 203 2.90 2.23 -33.59
N THR A 204 3.72 2.55 -34.60
CA THR A 204 3.31 2.47 -36.01
C THR A 204 3.26 1.02 -36.49
N HIS A 205 2.72 0.82 -37.69
CA HIS A 205 2.70 -0.48 -38.38
C HIS A 205 4.07 -1.14 -38.40
N GLU A 206 5.09 -0.38 -38.83
CA GLU A 206 6.45 -0.86 -39.02
C GLU A 206 7.10 -1.20 -37.67
N GLU A 207 6.85 -0.36 -36.66
CA GLU A 207 7.37 -0.56 -35.30
C GLU A 207 6.79 -1.84 -34.67
N VAL A 208 5.51 -2.14 -34.86
CA VAL A 208 4.88 -3.37 -34.35
C VAL A 208 5.50 -4.62 -35.00
N HIS A 209 5.76 -4.58 -36.30
CA HIS A 209 6.43 -5.70 -36.99
C HIS A 209 7.87 -5.87 -36.54
N GLU A 210 8.60 -4.78 -36.35
CA GLU A 210 9.97 -4.83 -35.83
C GLU A 210 10.01 -5.44 -34.43
N ILE A 211 9.05 -5.09 -33.56
CA ILE A 211 8.92 -5.70 -32.23
C ILE A 211 8.63 -7.20 -32.35
N ALA A 212 7.68 -7.60 -33.20
CA ALA A 212 7.34 -9.02 -33.38
C ALA A 212 8.53 -9.84 -33.90
N GLU A 213 9.26 -9.34 -34.91
CA GLU A 213 10.48 -9.98 -35.41
C GLU A 213 11.56 -10.05 -34.34
N ALA A 214 11.77 -8.97 -33.59
CA ALA A 214 12.77 -8.94 -32.55
C ALA A 214 12.46 -9.92 -31.41
N ILE A 215 11.18 -10.10 -31.07
CA ILE A 215 10.73 -11.15 -30.13
C ILE A 215 11.08 -12.54 -30.65
N LEU A 216 10.68 -12.85 -31.89
CA LEU A 216 10.92 -14.18 -32.47
C LEU A 216 12.42 -14.47 -32.56
N ALA A 217 13.23 -13.51 -33.03
CA ALA A 217 14.68 -13.65 -33.13
C ALA A 217 15.35 -13.74 -31.75
N GLY A 218 14.97 -12.87 -30.80
CA GLY A 218 15.52 -12.83 -29.45
C GLY A 218 15.14 -14.03 -28.60
N SER A 219 14.05 -14.72 -28.93
CA SER A 219 13.64 -15.95 -28.25
C SER A 219 14.59 -17.13 -28.48
N HIS A 220 15.34 -17.11 -29.59
CA HIS A 220 16.14 -18.24 -30.08
C HIS A 220 15.35 -19.54 -30.27
N ALA A 221 14.02 -19.49 -30.35
CA ALA A 221 13.20 -20.65 -30.64
C ALA A 221 13.54 -21.21 -32.04
N VAL A 222 13.59 -22.53 -32.16
CA VAL A 222 13.78 -23.19 -33.46
C VAL A 222 12.45 -23.13 -34.21
N ILE A 223 12.31 -22.16 -35.11
CA ILE A 223 11.11 -21.95 -35.93
C ILE A 223 11.37 -22.55 -37.33
N LYS A 224 10.57 -23.54 -37.71
CA LYS A 224 10.60 -24.20 -39.02
C LYS A 224 9.36 -23.83 -39.83
N HIS A 225 9.56 -23.44 -41.08
CA HIS A 225 8.49 -23.17 -42.03
C HIS A 225 8.22 -24.39 -42.92
N ASP A 226 7.91 -25.53 -42.31
CA ASP A 226 7.78 -26.84 -42.97
C ASP A 226 6.33 -27.36 -43.06
N GLN A 227 5.35 -26.56 -42.63
CA GLN A 227 3.93 -26.90 -42.71
C GLN A 227 3.26 -26.24 -43.92
N ALA A 228 2.17 -26.84 -44.39
CA ALA A 228 1.37 -26.28 -45.48
C ALA A 228 0.22 -25.41 -44.97
N ASP A 229 -0.55 -25.90 -43.98
CA ASP A 229 -1.82 -25.32 -43.55
C ASP A 229 -2.05 -25.38 -42.02
N ARG A 230 -1.01 -25.74 -41.25
CA ARG A 230 -1.10 -25.86 -39.78
C ARG A 230 0.08 -25.21 -39.08
N ALA A 231 -0.16 -24.72 -37.88
CA ALA A 231 0.85 -24.20 -36.95
C ALA A 231 0.79 -25.00 -35.64
N PHE A 232 1.94 -25.30 -35.05
CA PHE A 232 2.00 -25.93 -33.72
C PHE A 232 3.40 -25.86 -33.10
N TYR A 233 3.45 -25.82 -31.78
CA TYR A 233 4.64 -26.11 -30.98
C TYR A 233 4.78 -27.60 -30.65
N SER A 234 5.91 -28.20 -31.05
CA SER A 234 6.29 -29.58 -30.71
C SER A 234 7.07 -29.63 -29.39
N LEU A 235 6.42 -30.10 -28.33
CA LEU A 235 7.06 -30.22 -27.01
C LEU A 235 8.22 -31.23 -26.99
N SER A 236 8.12 -32.34 -27.75
CA SER A 236 9.14 -33.41 -27.70
C SER A 236 10.45 -33.03 -28.37
N ASN A 237 10.38 -32.17 -29.39
CA ASN A 237 11.57 -31.74 -30.15
C ASN A 237 12.02 -30.34 -29.74
N ASP A 238 11.19 -29.63 -28.97
CA ASP A 238 11.34 -28.22 -28.65
C ASP A 238 11.40 -27.28 -29.88
N GLU A 239 10.49 -27.49 -30.82
CA GLU A 239 10.48 -26.78 -32.12
C GLU A 239 9.09 -26.19 -32.44
N ILE A 240 9.07 -25.01 -33.04
CA ILE A 240 7.85 -24.37 -33.55
C ILE A 240 7.75 -24.65 -35.05
N HIS A 241 6.60 -25.14 -35.51
CA HIS A 241 6.33 -25.45 -36.90
C HIS A 241 5.24 -24.53 -37.44
N LEU A 242 5.52 -23.80 -38.51
CA LEU A 242 4.62 -22.82 -39.13
C LEU A 242 4.52 -23.05 -40.64
N PRO A 243 3.46 -22.57 -41.30
CA PRO A 243 3.47 -22.33 -42.74
C PRO A 243 4.44 -21.21 -43.12
N PRO A 244 4.94 -21.15 -44.36
CA PRO A 244 5.74 -20.02 -44.85
C PRO A 244 4.95 -18.70 -44.75
N LYS A 245 5.64 -17.58 -44.56
CA LYS A 245 4.99 -16.25 -44.35
C LYS A 245 4.03 -15.90 -45.49
N GLU A 246 4.37 -16.29 -46.71
CA GLU A 246 3.61 -16.04 -47.93
C GLU A 246 2.29 -16.82 -48.00
N ALA A 247 2.09 -17.82 -47.14
CA ALA A 247 0.83 -18.56 -47.03
C ALA A 247 -0.24 -17.81 -46.21
N PHE A 248 0.15 -16.75 -45.48
CA PHE A 248 -0.77 -15.94 -44.68
C PHE A 248 -1.34 -14.78 -45.51
N PRO A 249 -2.64 -14.45 -45.37
CA PRO A 249 -3.25 -13.33 -46.09
C PRO A 249 -2.57 -11.99 -45.79
N GLU A 250 -2.29 -11.73 -44.50
CA GLU A 250 -1.58 -10.56 -44.04
C GLU A 250 -0.37 -10.98 -43.19
N LEU A 251 0.71 -10.20 -43.23
CA LEU A 251 1.92 -10.50 -42.45
C LEU A 251 1.65 -10.50 -40.93
N ALA A 252 0.68 -9.72 -40.51
CA ALA A 252 0.29 -9.69 -39.11
C ALA A 252 -0.42 -10.98 -38.67
N ASP A 253 -1.13 -11.68 -39.56
CA ASP A 253 -1.68 -13.01 -39.25
C ASP A 253 -0.55 -14.02 -38.98
N TYR A 254 0.54 -13.93 -39.74
CA TYR A 254 1.74 -14.72 -39.48
C TYR A 254 2.30 -14.44 -38.08
N TYR A 255 2.48 -13.17 -37.71
CA TYR A 255 3.01 -12.83 -36.38
C TYR A 255 2.06 -13.24 -35.25
N ALA A 256 0.76 -13.10 -35.44
CA ALA A 256 -0.23 -13.53 -34.46
C ALA A 256 -0.09 -15.03 -34.17
N THR A 257 -0.03 -15.84 -35.23
CA THR A 257 0.16 -17.30 -35.11
C THR A 257 1.53 -17.65 -34.53
N ALA A 258 2.60 -17.00 -34.98
CA ALA A 258 3.95 -17.26 -34.49
C ALA A 258 4.09 -16.93 -32.99
N LEU A 259 3.49 -15.82 -32.53
CA LEU A 259 3.51 -15.42 -31.12
C LEU A 259 2.65 -16.35 -30.25
N HIS A 260 1.54 -16.89 -30.78
CA HIS A 260 0.74 -17.93 -30.11
C HIS A 260 1.56 -19.21 -29.89
N GLU A 261 2.22 -19.70 -30.93
CA GLU A 261 3.08 -20.87 -30.80
C GLU A 261 4.30 -20.61 -29.93
N LEU A 262 4.82 -19.38 -29.93
CA LEU A 262 5.87 -18.97 -29.01
C LEU A 262 5.39 -18.97 -27.55
N ALA A 263 4.14 -18.57 -27.29
CA ALA A 263 3.54 -18.66 -25.97
C ALA A 263 3.50 -20.13 -25.49
N HIS A 264 3.12 -21.06 -26.37
CA HIS A 264 3.22 -22.50 -26.08
C HIS A 264 4.67 -22.95 -25.88
N TRP A 265 5.60 -22.48 -26.70
CA TRP A 265 7.01 -22.80 -26.57
C TRP A 265 7.51 -22.48 -25.16
N THR A 266 7.08 -21.39 -24.52
CA THR A 266 7.52 -21.09 -23.13
C THR A 266 7.21 -22.18 -22.09
N ARG A 267 6.31 -23.14 -22.37
CA ARG A 267 5.87 -24.18 -21.42
C ARG A 267 6.90 -25.27 -21.11
N HIS A 268 7.93 -25.41 -21.93
CA HIS A 268 8.96 -26.45 -21.80
C HIS A 268 9.69 -26.39 -20.44
N ALA A 269 10.14 -27.54 -19.95
CA ALA A 269 10.80 -27.69 -18.66
C ALA A 269 12.05 -26.79 -18.47
N SER A 270 12.73 -26.41 -19.54
CA SER A 270 13.90 -25.50 -19.47
C SER A 270 13.53 -24.00 -19.37
N ARG A 271 12.24 -23.66 -19.37
CA ARG A 271 11.74 -22.27 -19.41
C ARG A 271 10.79 -21.98 -18.25
N LEU A 272 9.47 -21.94 -18.50
CA LEU A 272 8.46 -21.67 -17.48
C LEU A 272 7.86 -22.95 -16.87
N ASP A 273 8.33 -24.13 -17.30
CA ASP A 273 8.05 -25.44 -16.71
C ASP A 273 6.58 -25.63 -16.30
N ARG A 274 5.68 -25.60 -17.28
CA ARG A 274 4.23 -25.74 -17.06
C ARG A 274 3.71 -27.12 -17.45
N GLU A 275 4.55 -28.16 -17.39
CA GLU A 275 4.22 -29.48 -17.91
C GLU A 275 3.00 -30.12 -17.22
N ARG A 276 1.97 -30.42 -18.02
CA ARG A 276 0.90 -31.34 -17.68
C ARG A 276 0.58 -32.22 -18.88
N PHE A 277 0.44 -33.52 -18.64
CA PHE A 277 0.20 -34.51 -19.68
C PHE A 277 -1.27 -34.50 -20.10
N GLY A 278 -1.54 -34.11 -21.36
CA GLY A 278 -2.85 -34.22 -21.98
C GLY A 278 -2.75 -34.21 -23.49
N GLY A 279 -3.41 -35.17 -24.15
CA GLY A 279 -3.53 -35.18 -25.62
C GLY A 279 -4.45 -34.06 -26.11
N PHE A 280 -4.43 -33.80 -27.42
CA PHE A 280 -5.37 -32.89 -28.08
C PHE A 280 -6.82 -33.15 -27.64
N GLY A 281 -7.54 -32.09 -27.24
CA GLY A 281 -8.92 -32.18 -26.75
C GLY A 281 -9.08 -32.59 -25.28
N SER A 282 -8.00 -32.78 -24.53
CA SER A 282 -8.05 -33.00 -23.07
C SER A 282 -8.24 -31.68 -22.29
N PRO A 283 -8.70 -31.72 -21.04
CA PRO A 283 -8.74 -30.54 -20.15
C PRO A 283 -7.37 -29.87 -19.99
N ASP A 284 -6.29 -30.66 -19.84
CA ASP A 284 -4.93 -30.12 -19.75
C ASP A 284 -4.47 -29.39 -21.01
N TYR A 285 -4.80 -29.94 -22.19
CA TYR A 285 -4.55 -29.28 -23.46
C TYR A 285 -5.33 -27.96 -23.57
N ALA A 286 -6.62 -28.01 -23.19
CA ALA A 286 -7.47 -26.83 -23.16
C ALA A 286 -6.83 -25.74 -22.26
N ARG A 287 -6.41 -26.09 -21.03
CA ARG A 287 -5.70 -25.21 -20.08
C ARG A 287 -4.53 -24.46 -20.70
N GLU A 288 -3.71 -25.14 -21.49
CA GLU A 288 -2.56 -24.52 -22.13
C GLU A 288 -2.95 -23.58 -23.28
N GLU A 289 -3.97 -23.90 -24.06
CA GLU A 289 -4.50 -23.00 -25.10
C GLU A 289 -4.99 -21.67 -24.52
N LEU A 290 -5.75 -21.66 -23.42
CA LEU A 290 -6.17 -20.37 -22.83
C LEU A 290 -4.97 -19.55 -22.35
N ARG A 291 -3.93 -20.20 -21.80
CA ARG A 291 -2.72 -19.46 -21.37
C ARG A 291 -2.06 -18.78 -22.56
N ALA A 292 -1.94 -19.49 -23.69
CA ALA A 292 -1.39 -18.93 -24.92
C ALA A 292 -2.27 -17.78 -25.45
N GLU A 293 -3.58 -17.97 -25.52
CA GLU A 293 -4.54 -16.95 -25.96
C GLU A 293 -4.55 -15.70 -25.08
N LEU A 294 -4.54 -15.88 -23.75
CA LEU A 294 -4.48 -14.76 -22.83
C LEU A 294 -3.13 -14.04 -22.93
N ALA A 295 -2.04 -14.77 -23.15
CA ALA A 295 -0.72 -14.18 -23.32
C ALA A 295 -0.63 -13.35 -24.61
N THR A 296 -1.12 -13.86 -25.74
CA THR A 296 -1.18 -13.10 -27.00
C THR A 296 -2.11 -11.90 -26.90
N ALA A 297 -3.26 -12.04 -26.23
CA ALA A 297 -4.16 -10.92 -25.94
C ALA A 297 -3.50 -9.82 -25.08
N PHE A 298 -2.73 -10.20 -24.05
CA PHE A 298 -2.01 -9.25 -23.21
C PHE A 298 -0.84 -8.58 -23.95
N LEU A 299 -0.11 -9.32 -24.80
CA LEU A 299 0.92 -8.75 -25.68
C LEU A 299 0.33 -7.74 -26.66
N SER A 300 -0.84 -8.05 -27.25
CA SER A 300 -1.58 -7.14 -28.12
C SER A 300 -2.02 -5.89 -27.37
N GLN A 301 -2.57 -6.05 -26.16
CA GLN A 301 -3.02 -4.95 -25.33
C GLN A 301 -1.87 -3.99 -24.94
N GLU A 302 -0.69 -4.53 -24.66
CA GLU A 302 0.43 -3.74 -24.13
C GLU A 302 1.32 -3.13 -25.22
N PHE A 303 1.55 -3.85 -26.31
CA PHE A 303 2.47 -3.42 -27.39
C PHE A 303 1.79 -3.19 -28.74
N GLY A 304 0.48 -3.45 -28.86
CA GLY A 304 -0.22 -3.40 -30.14
C GLY A 304 0.14 -4.55 -31.07
N LEU A 305 0.69 -5.65 -30.53
CA LEU A 305 1.09 -6.82 -31.31
C LEU A 305 -0.12 -7.53 -31.95
N PRO A 306 0.06 -8.15 -33.13
CA PRO A 306 -0.97 -8.97 -33.77
C PRO A 306 -1.49 -10.12 -32.90
N SER A 307 -2.80 -10.37 -32.89
CA SER A 307 -3.43 -11.51 -32.19
C SER A 307 -4.71 -12.01 -32.89
N ASN A 308 -4.74 -13.25 -33.39
CA ASN A 308 -5.89 -13.79 -34.10
C ASN A 308 -6.65 -14.80 -33.23
N ILE A 309 -7.77 -14.38 -32.64
CA ILE A 309 -8.53 -15.16 -31.65
C ILE A 309 -9.86 -15.68 -32.25
N GLU A 310 -10.18 -15.31 -33.50
CA GLU A 310 -11.47 -15.63 -34.14
C GLU A 310 -11.61 -17.13 -34.49
N GLY A 311 -10.51 -17.89 -34.56
CA GLY A 311 -10.50 -19.32 -34.92
C GLY A 311 -10.81 -20.32 -33.79
N HIS A 312 -10.95 -19.87 -32.54
CA HIS A 312 -10.82 -20.75 -31.35
C HIS A 312 -12.15 -21.05 -30.64
N ALA A 313 -13.30 -20.84 -31.29
CA ALA A 313 -14.64 -21.02 -30.72
C ALA A 313 -14.93 -22.42 -30.15
N ALA A 314 -14.33 -23.47 -30.71
CA ALA A 314 -14.51 -24.84 -30.24
C ALA A 314 -13.87 -25.08 -28.87
N TYR A 315 -12.72 -24.45 -28.60
CA TYR A 315 -12.02 -24.56 -27.32
C TYR A 315 -12.75 -23.77 -26.22
N LEU A 316 -13.34 -22.62 -26.56
CA LEU A 316 -14.10 -21.81 -25.60
C LEU A 316 -15.29 -22.58 -24.98
N GLN A 317 -15.91 -23.51 -25.72
CA GLN A 317 -17.05 -24.29 -25.21
C GLN A 317 -16.64 -25.39 -24.24
N SER A 318 -15.59 -26.17 -24.52
CA SER A 318 -15.09 -27.17 -23.56
C SER A 318 -14.57 -26.51 -22.28
N TRP A 319 -13.98 -25.32 -22.42
CA TRP A 319 -13.52 -24.48 -21.33
C TRP A 319 -14.62 -23.93 -20.43
N MET A 320 -15.72 -23.46 -21.01
CA MET A 320 -16.85 -22.97 -20.21
C MET A 320 -17.39 -24.04 -19.26
N GLN A 321 -17.21 -25.33 -19.59
CA GLN A 321 -17.57 -26.42 -18.70
C GLN A 321 -16.55 -26.60 -17.57
N GLU A 322 -15.25 -26.63 -17.87
CA GLU A 322 -14.20 -26.75 -16.86
C GLU A 322 -14.17 -25.56 -15.89
N LEU A 323 -14.39 -24.33 -16.38
CA LEU A 323 -14.46 -23.12 -15.54
C LEU A 323 -15.70 -23.04 -14.65
N LYS A 324 -16.79 -23.72 -15.03
CA LYS A 324 -17.96 -23.89 -14.17
C LYS A 324 -17.65 -24.85 -13.01
N GLU A 325 -16.75 -25.80 -13.22
CA GLU A 325 -16.34 -26.82 -12.25
C GLU A 325 -15.20 -26.34 -11.34
N ASP A 326 -14.18 -25.65 -11.88
CA ASP A 326 -13.05 -25.09 -11.13
C ASP A 326 -12.83 -23.59 -11.47
N LYS A 327 -13.33 -22.72 -10.58
CA LYS A 327 -13.20 -21.26 -10.72
C LYS A 327 -11.78 -20.75 -10.47
N THR A 328 -10.90 -21.56 -9.87
CA THR A 328 -9.50 -21.20 -9.60
C THR A 328 -8.60 -21.43 -10.82
N ALA A 329 -8.97 -22.37 -11.69
CA ALA A 329 -8.25 -22.67 -12.93
C ALA A 329 -8.12 -21.45 -13.84
N PHE A 330 -9.15 -20.60 -13.93
CA PHE A 330 -9.08 -19.35 -14.70
C PHE A 330 -8.04 -18.38 -14.15
N VAL A 331 -8.01 -18.20 -12.83
CA VAL A 331 -7.09 -17.26 -12.16
C VAL A 331 -5.66 -17.75 -12.35
N GLN A 332 -5.43 -19.07 -12.29
CA GLN A 332 -4.14 -19.67 -12.60
C GLN A 332 -3.75 -19.42 -14.05
N ALA A 333 -4.64 -19.66 -15.02
CA ALA A 333 -4.35 -19.41 -16.43
C ALA A 333 -4.01 -17.93 -16.72
N VAL A 334 -4.71 -16.98 -16.10
CA VAL A 334 -4.39 -15.54 -16.18
C VAL A 334 -3.02 -15.23 -15.56
N SER A 335 -2.68 -15.87 -14.44
CA SER A 335 -1.37 -15.72 -13.80
C SER A 335 -0.25 -16.27 -14.67
N ASP A 336 -0.44 -17.45 -15.23
CA ASP A 336 0.53 -18.11 -16.12
C ASP A 336 0.72 -17.29 -17.40
N ALA A 337 -0.37 -16.79 -18.00
CA ALA A 337 -0.30 -15.89 -19.15
C ALA A 337 0.52 -14.62 -18.86
N LYS A 338 0.42 -14.05 -17.65
CA LYS A 338 1.27 -12.92 -17.23
C LYS A 338 2.75 -13.29 -17.21
N GLN A 339 3.09 -14.49 -16.70
CA GLN A 339 4.47 -14.98 -16.68
C GLN A 339 5.00 -15.19 -18.10
N ILE A 340 4.18 -15.74 -18.99
CA ILE A 340 4.50 -15.88 -20.42
C ILE A 340 4.82 -14.51 -21.03
N VAL A 341 3.95 -13.51 -20.82
CA VAL A 341 4.19 -12.15 -21.31
C VAL A 341 5.46 -11.55 -20.73
N GLY A 342 5.71 -11.69 -19.43
CA GLY A 342 6.94 -11.22 -18.78
C GLY A 342 8.18 -11.83 -19.42
N TYR A 343 8.16 -13.15 -19.65
CA TYR A 343 9.26 -13.87 -20.29
C TYR A 343 9.47 -13.44 -21.75
N ILE A 344 8.40 -13.28 -22.52
CA ILE A 344 8.48 -12.87 -23.94
C ILE A 344 8.97 -11.41 -24.07
N LYS A 345 8.57 -10.53 -23.15
CA LYS A 345 9.03 -9.13 -23.13
C LYS A 345 10.52 -9.00 -23.05
N ASP A 346 11.19 -9.94 -22.38
CA ASP A 346 12.65 -9.93 -22.23
C ASP A 346 13.39 -10.12 -23.57
N PHE A 347 12.69 -10.51 -24.64
CA PHE A 347 13.23 -10.56 -26.00
C PHE A 347 13.10 -9.24 -26.77
N ILE A 348 12.25 -8.30 -26.33
CA ILE A 348 12.06 -7.03 -27.02
C ILE A 348 13.31 -6.15 -26.81
N PRO A 349 13.95 -5.57 -27.82
CA PRO A 349 15.09 -4.66 -27.61
C PRO A 349 14.73 -3.44 -26.74
N ALA A 350 15.63 -3.02 -25.84
CA ALA A 350 15.36 -1.93 -24.88
C ALA A 350 14.92 -0.61 -25.55
N HIS A 351 15.48 -0.28 -26.72
CA HIS A 351 15.11 0.92 -27.47
C HIS A 351 13.66 0.90 -28.01
N LEU A 352 13.06 -0.29 -28.14
CA LEU A 352 11.66 -0.47 -28.51
C LEU A 352 10.74 -0.58 -27.28
N ARG A 353 11.28 -0.89 -26.08
CA ARG A 353 10.53 -0.92 -24.81
C ARG A 353 10.28 0.47 -24.19
N ALA A 354 11.11 1.46 -24.50
CA ALA A 354 11.11 2.76 -23.82
C ALA A 354 9.75 3.50 -23.77
N ARG A 355 8.83 3.25 -24.72
CA ARG A 355 7.50 3.90 -24.73
C ARG A 355 6.50 3.29 -23.73
N THR A 356 6.72 2.05 -23.27
CA THR A 356 5.86 1.38 -22.28
C THR A 356 6.43 1.43 -20.85
N GLU A 357 7.74 1.63 -20.70
CA GLU A 357 8.43 1.68 -19.40
C GLU A 357 8.29 3.04 -18.66
N ASP A 358 8.00 4.14 -19.37
CA ASP A 358 7.86 5.49 -18.78
C ASP A 358 6.59 5.71 -17.93
N ALA A 359 5.65 4.75 -17.91
CA ALA A 359 4.44 4.81 -17.11
C ALA A 359 4.41 3.67 -16.09
N PRO A 360 4.80 3.90 -14.81
CA PRO A 360 4.68 2.87 -13.80
C PRO A 360 3.22 2.43 -13.68
N PRO A 361 2.91 1.12 -13.81
CA PRO A 361 1.55 0.63 -13.65
C PRO A 361 1.00 1.07 -12.30
N VAL A 362 -0.31 1.30 -12.21
CA VAL A 362 -0.98 1.73 -10.96
C VAL A 362 -0.76 0.73 -9.80
N GLU A 363 -0.23 -0.46 -10.08
CA GLU A 363 0.09 -1.48 -9.07
C GLU A 363 1.40 -1.25 -8.30
N VAL A 364 2.27 -0.34 -8.75
CA VAL A 364 3.54 -0.06 -8.06
C VAL A 364 3.50 1.28 -7.31
N ALA A 365 2.58 2.17 -7.67
CA ALA A 365 2.32 3.35 -6.86
C ALA A 365 1.36 2.97 -5.74
N ALA A 366 1.83 3.02 -4.48
CA ALA A 366 0.96 3.17 -3.33
C ALA A 366 -0.17 4.13 -3.71
N PRO A 367 -1.45 3.80 -3.42
CA PRO A 367 -2.57 4.58 -3.91
C PRO A 367 -2.29 6.05 -3.70
N GLU A 368 -2.21 6.84 -4.80
CA GLU A 368 -2.01 8.29 -4.75
C GLU A 368 -2.83 8.78 -3.59
N LYS A 369 -2.19 9.30 -2.53
CA LYS A 369 -2.76 9.58 -1.21
C LYS A 369 -4.16 10.18 -1.34
N GLU A 370 -5.16 9.34 -1.56
CA GLU A 370 -6.52 9.58 -1.16
C GLU A 370 -6.33 9.51 0.32
N ALA A 371 -6.14 10.68 0.91
CA ALA A 371 -6.52 10.94 2.27
C ALA A 371 -7.94 10.36 2.42
N GLN A 372 -8.00 9.08 2.71
CA GLN A 372 -8.95 8.57 3.63
C GLN A 372 -8.63 9.35 4.90
N GLU A 373 -9.30 10.49 5.05
CA GLU A 373 -10.10 10.71 6.24
C GLU A 373 -11.01 9.49 6.45
N ARG A 374 -10.43 8.30 6.69
CA ARG A 374 -10.93 7.50 7.77
C ARG A 374 -10.56 8.34 8.97
N VAL A 375 -11.51 9.18 9.34
CA VAL A 375 -11.82 9.37 10.74
C VAL A 375 -12.06 7.94 11.27
N GLN A 376 -10.98 7.22 11.57
CA GLN A 376 -10.99 6.38 12.74
C GLN A 376 -11.24 7.39 13.84
N SER A 377 -12.47 7.40 14.33
CA SER A 377 -12.84 8.19 15.49
C SER A 377 -11.72 8.03 16.53
N PRO A 378 -11.26 9.10 17.19
CA PRO A 378 -10.27 9.04 18.27
C PRO A 378 -10.57 7.96 19.33
N GLN A 379 -11.84 7.57 19.42
CA GLN A 379 -12.38 6.51 20.27
C GLN A 379 -11.72 5.13 20.14
N LEU A 380 -11.24 4.69 18.96
CA LEU A 380 -10.56 3.39 18.84
C LEU A 380 -9.16 3.44 19.47
N VAL A 381 -8.42 4.52 19.20
CA VAL A 381 -7.08 4.77 19.76
C VAL A 381 -7.16 4.98 21.29
N GLU A 382 -8.24 5.59 21.79
CA GLU A 382 -8.50 5.80 23.23
C GLU A 382 -8.80 4.51 24.01
N ALA A 383 -9.44 3.52 23.37
CA ALA A 383 -9.78 2.25 24.00
C ALA A 383 -8.53 1.35 24.17
N GLU A 384 -7.58 1.44 23.23
CA GLU A 384 -6.37 0.62 23.17
C GLU A 384 -5.33 1.00 24.25
N MET A 385 -5.19 2.28 24.61
CA MET A 385 -4.28 2.71 25.69
C MET A 385 -4.70 2.18 27.07
N LYS A 386 -6.01 2.02 27.34
CA LYS A 386 -6.52 1.65 28.67
C LYS A 386 -6.34 0.17 29.03
N GLN A 387 -6.07 -0.70 28.06
CA GLN A 387 -6.02 -2.16 28.28
C GLN A 387 -4.60 -2.73 28.49
N ARG A 388 -3.54 -1.93 28.34
CA ARG A 388 -2.14 -2.41 28.42
C ARG A 388 -1.49 -2.15 29.78
N THR A 389 -2.20 -2.37 30.87
CA THR A 389 -1.60 -2.38 32.20
C THR A 389 -0.85 -3.71 32.40
N ASN A 390 0.48 -3.63 32.45
CA ASN A 390 1.40 -4.73 32.77
C ASN A 390 1.06 -5.38 34.13
N GLU A 391 0.34 -6.50 34.11
CA GLU A 391 0.13 -7.36 35.28
C GLU A 391 1.17 -8.50 35.31
N ARG A 392 2.42 -8.16 35.64
CA ARG A 392 3.42 -8.99 36.35
C ARG A 392 4.77 -8.25 36.36
N LEU A 393 4.89 -7.25 37.23
CA LEU A 393 6.19 -6.67 37.57
C LEU A 393 6.72 -7.42 38.79
N VAL A 394 7.70 -8.30 38.58
CA VAL A 394 8.65 -8.66 39.64
C VAL A 394 9.84 -7.73 39.44
N GLU A 395 9.95 -6.71 40.29
CA GLU A 395 11.11 -5.83 40.35
C GLU A 395 12.33 -6.68 40.76
N ILE A 396 13.17 -7.09 39.82
CA ILE A 396 14.42 -7.77 40.14
C ILE A 396 15.47 -6.68 40.39
N LYS A 397 15.72 -6.38 41.68
CA LYS A 397 16.79 -5.46 42.08
C LYS A 397 18.15 -6.16 41.99
N ASP A 398 18.60 -6.44 40.77
CA ASP A 398 19.99 -6.79 40.51
C ASP A 398 20.72 -5.55 39.97
N THR A 399 20.83 -4.52 40.79
CA THR A 399 21.51 -3.27 40.44
C THR A 399 22.73 -3.05 41.32
N ASP A 400 23.92 -3.21 40.74
CA ASP A 400 25.20 -2.78 41.31
C ASP A 400 25.33 -1.22 41.33
N PHE A 401 24.32 -0.51 40.82
CA PHE A 401 24.31 0.93 40.61
C PHE A 401 22.97 1.56 41.02
N ILE A 402 23.00 2.57 41.91
CA ILE A 402 21.83 3.37 42.27
C ILE A 402 21.91 4.70 41.51
N PRO A 403 21.15 4.88 40.42
CA PRO A 403 21.19 6.11 39.64
C PRO A 403 20.70 7.31 40.45
N GLN A 404 21.40 8.44 40.36
CA GLN A 404 20.98 9.71 40.96
C GLN A 404 20.37 10.67 39.91
N HIS A 405 20.75 10.52 38.64
CA HIS A 405 20.28 11.30 37.50
C HIS A 405 20.12 10.41 36.25
N THR A 406 19.37 10.88 35.24
CA THR A 406 19.08 10.09 34.01
C THR A 406 20.29 9.93 33.09
N ASP A 407 21.24 10.86 33.18
CA ASP A 407 22.44 10.97 32.35
C ASP A 407 23.56 9.98 32.74
N ASP A 408 23.60 9.52 33.99
CA ASP A 408 24.67 8.65 34.50
C ASP A 408 24.38 7.14 34.32
N SER A 409 23.18 6.79 33.85
CA SER A 409 22.68 5.41 33.80
C SER A 409 22.00 5.05 32.49
N LEU A 410 21.91 3.75 32.25
CA LEU A 410 21.22 3.17 31.11
C LEU A 410 20.27 2.08 31.62
N HIS A 411 19.03 2.08 31.12
CA HIS A 411 18.04 1.07 31.47
C HIS A 411 18.06 -0.06 30.44
N VAL A 412 18.04 -1.29 30.92
CA VAL A 412 18.09 -2.49 30.11
C VAL A 412 16.89 -3.35 30.43
N THR A 413 16.14 -3.69 29.38
CA THR A 413 15.02 -4.61 29.47
C THR A 413 15.27 -5.79 28.53
N VAL A 414 15.12 -7.02 29.01
CA VAL A 414 15.23 -8.23 28.17
C VAL A 414 13.86 -8.86 27.99
N PHE A 415 13.57 -9.24 26.75
CA PHE A 415 12.34 -9.92 26.37
C PHE A 415 12.65 -11.32 25.82
N GLN A 416 11.90 -12.32 26.29
CA GLN A 416 11.99 -13.70 25.84
C GLN A 416 10.68 -14.10 25.13
N PRO A 417 10.74 -14.92 24.06
CA PRO A 417 9.54 -15.39 23.38
C PRO A 417 8.61 -16.14 24.34
N LYS A 418 7.30 -15.92 24.20
CA LYS A 418 6.27 -16.66 24.94
C LYS A 418 6.32 -18.16 24.62
N GLU A 419 5.97 -19.01 25.59
CA GLU A 419 5.92 -20.46 25.39
C GLU A 419 5.12 -20.85 24.13
N GLY A 420 5.71 -21.68 23.26
CA GLY A 420 5.12 -22.11 21.99
C GLY A 420 5.33 -21.15 20.81
N ARG A 421 6.00 -20.01 21.00
CA ARG A 421 6.47 -19.13 19.93
C ARG A 421 7.97 -19.37 19.71
N ASP A 422 8.33 -19.86 18.52
CA ASP A 422 9.74 -20.05 18.16
C ASP A 422 10.31 -18.75 17.58
N ALA A 423 11.35 -18.19 18.21
CA ALA A 423 12.01 -16.98 17.74
C ALA A 423 12.80 -17.21 16.46
N ALA A 424 13.29 -18.44 16.23
CA ALA A 424 13.96 -18.81 14.98
C ALA A 424 12.98 -18.90 13.79
N GLN A 425 11.67 -18.96 14.06
CA GLN A 425 10.61 -19.21 13.08
C GLN A 425 9.63 -18.04 12.90
N GLY A 426 10.02 -16.80 13.26
CA GLY A 426 9.31 -15.61 12.80
C GLY A 426 8.31 -14.99 13.78
N SER A 427 8.66 -14.88 15.07
CA SER A 427 7.95 -13.95 15.97
C SER A 427 8.26 -12.51 15.59
N ARG A 428 7.32 -11.88 14.89
CA ARG A 428 7.44 -10.55 14.26
C ARG A 428 6.91 -9.43 15.14
N PHE A 429 6.18 -9.75 16.20
CA PHE A 429 5.43 -8.79 16.98
C PHE A 429 6.01 -8.67 18.40
N ILE A 430 6.10 -7.45 18.93
CA ILE A 430 6.61 -7.25 20.30
C ILE A 430 5.74 -7.95 21.35
N GLN A 431 4.42 -8.08 21.10
CA GLN A 431 3.51 -8.80 22.01
C GLN A 431 3.78 -10.30 22.10
N ASP A 432 4.54 -10.88 21.17
CA ASP A 432 4.91 -12.30 21.20
C ASP A 432 6.02 -12.59 22.22
N PHE A 433 6.52 -11.57 22.92
CA PHE A 433 7.57 -11.68 23.93
C PHE A 433 7.06 -11.29 25.32
N ASP A 434 7.63 -11.91 26.35
CA ASP A 434 7.49 -11.57 27.76
C ASP A 434 8.71 -10.74 28.21
N ARG A 435 8.48 -9.65 28.95
CA ARG A 435 9.53 -8.91 29.66
C ARG A 435 9.99 -9.75 30.85
N VAL A 436 11.25 -10.21 30.83
CA VAL A 436 11.79 -11.16 31.82
C VAL A 436 12.93 -10.61 32.66
N TYR A 437 13.57 -9.52 32.23
CA TYR A 437 14.64 -8.86 32.95
C TYR A 437 14.52 -7.35 32.82
N ASP A 438 14.93 -6.67 33.87
CA ASP A 438 14.81 -5.23 33.96
C ASP A 438 15.81 -4.67 34.97
N ALA A 439 16.80 -3.89 34.52
CA ALA A 439 17.84 -3.37 35.40
C ALA A 439 18.50 -2.09 34.87
N ASN A 440 19.08 -1.32 35.79
CA ASN A 440 19.88 -0.13 35.49
C ASN A 440 21.37 -0.47 35.50
N PHE A 441 22.10 0.05 34.51
CA PHE A 441 23.54 -0.11 34.35
C PHE A 441 24.24 1.25 34.30
N ASP A 442 25.51 1.25 34.68
CA ASP A 442 26.40 2.38 34.48
C ASP A 442 26.65 2.58 32.98
N ARG A 443 26.37 3.79 32.48
CA ARG A 443 26.40 4.11 31.06
C ARG A 443 27.81 4.04 30.46
N GLU A 444 28.84 4.38 31.24
CA GLU A 444 30.23 4.41 30.76
C GLU A 444 30.82 3.01 30.56
N THR A 445 30.37 2.05 31.37
CA THR A 445 30.95 0.70 31.40
C THR A 445 30.05 -0.40 30.81
N PHE A 446 28.87 -0.03 30.30
CA PHE A 446 27.92 -0.95 29.69
C PHE A 446 28.31 -1.37 28.27
N SER A 447 28.17 -2.66 27.95
CA SER A 447 28.15 -3.19 26.59
C SER A 447 27.18 -4.37 26.48
N LEU A 448 26.64 -4.63 25.29
CA LEU A 448 25.76 -5.77 25.04
C LEU A 448 26.47 -7.10 25.29
N ASP A 449 27.76 -7.21 24.93
CA ASP A 449 28.57 -8.40 25.21
C ASP A 449 28.70 -8.67 26.71
N ARG A 450 28.99 -7.63 27.50
CA ARG A 450 29.12 -7.75 28.96
C ARG A 450 27.78 -8.11 29.61
N LEU A 451 26.68 -7.56 29.11
CA LEU A 451 25.33 -7.94 29.54
C LEU A 451 25.06 -9.42 29.25
N TYR A 452 25.35 -9.87 28.03
CA TYR A 452 25.14 -11.25 27.61
C TYR A 452 25.98 -12.22 28.42
N GLU A 453 27.25 -11.90 28.66
CA GLU A 453 28.11 -12.66 29.58
C GLU A 453 27.50 -12.70 30.98
N LYS A 454 27.12 -11.55 31.57
CA LYS A 454 26.52 -11.46 32.92
C LYS A 454 25.28 -12.35 33.03
N LEU A 455 24.37 -12.27 32.06
CA LEU A 455 23.08 -12.97 32.07
C LEU A 455 23.15 -14.45 31.66
N ASN A 456 24.33 -14.92 31.21
CA ASN A 456 24.55 -16.33 30.87
C ASN A 456 25.46 -17.07 31.85
N ARG A 457 25.95 -16.42 32.91
CA ARG A 457 26.68 -17.10 33.97
C ARG A 457 25.78 -18.06 34.75
N ASP A 458 26.39 -19.14 35.24
CA ASP A 458 25.72 -20.15 36.07
C ASP A 458 25.34 -19.61 37.45
N ASP A 459 26.05 -18.59 37.96
CA ASP A 459 25.87 -17.98 39.29
C ASP A 459 24.97 -16.73 39.29
N ARG A 460 24.18 -16.52 38.22
CA ARG A 460 23.39 -15.30 38.07
C ARG A 460 22.21 -15.22 39.07
N PRO A 461 21.94 -14.04 39.68
CA PRO A 461 20.93 -13.88 40.73
C PRO A 461 19.48 -13.97 40.24
N ASN A 462 19.25 -13.92 38.93
CA ASN A 462 17.96 -13.95 38.25
C ASN A 462 17.67 -15.29 37.54
N ALA A 463 18.41 -16.35 37.87
CA ALA A 463 18.23 -17.68 37.26
C ALA A 463 16.83 -18.27 37.49
N ASP A 464 16.18 -17.92 38.60
CA ASP A 464 14.82 -18.39 38.95
C ASP A 464 13.72 -17.62 38.19
N THR A 465 14.04 -16.45 37.63
CA THR A 465 13.07 -15.55 36.97
C THR A 465 13.21 -15.50 35.45
N MET A 466 14.39 -15.82 34.90
CA MET A 466 14.62 -15.90 33.46
C MET A 466 15.57 -17.04 33.08
N ARG A 467 15.31 -17.67 31.92
CA ARG A 467 16.29 -18.60 31.33
C ARG A 467 17.51 -17.84 30.81
N SER A 468 18.60 -18.57 30.56
CA SER A 468 19.80 -18.00 29.93
C SER A 468 19.41 -17.39 28.58
N MET A 469 20.09 -16.31 28.19
CA MET A 469 19.84 -15.66 26.91
C MET A 469 20.21 -16.56 25.75
N SER A 470 19.35 -16.60 24.73
CA SER A 470 19.53 -17.42 23.54
C SER A 470 19.26 -16.62 22.27
N VAL A 471 19.65 -17.17 21.12
CA VAL A 471 19.30 -16.62 19.81
C VAL A 471 17.80 -16.34 19.74
N GLY A 472 17.45 -15.16 19.26
CA GLY A 472 16.07 -14.69 19.09
C GLY A 472 15.50 -13.85 20.24
N ASP A 473 16.16 -13.81 21.41
CA ASP A 473 15.79 -12.91 22.51
C ASP A 473 15.97 -11.44 22.11
N LEU A 474 15.21 -10.54 22.75
CA LEU A 474 15.33 -9.10 22.51
C LEU A 474 15.90 -8.39 23.73
N ILE A 475 16.71 -7.38 23.47
CA ILE A 475 17.32 -6.49 24.47
C ILE A 475 16.95 -5.07 24.08
N GLU A 476 16.25 -4.34 24.94
CA GLU A 476 15.99 -2.91 24.75
C GLU A 476 16.93 -2.09 25.64
N VAL A 477 17.65 -1.16 25.01
CA VAL A 477 18.70 -0.32 25.59
C VAL A 477 18.55 1.06 24.95
N ASP A 478 18.29 2.11 25.73
CA ASP A 478 18.23 3.50 25.22
C ASP A 478 17.29 3.69 24.01
N ALA A 479 16.09 3.12 24.07
CA ALA A 479 15.11 3.17 22.98
C ALA A 479 15.55 2.48 21.67
N ARG A 480 16.61 1.68 21.73
CA ARG A 480 17.08 0.79 20.66
C ARG A 480 16.79 -0.63 21.08
N VAL A 481 16.24 -1.42 20.17
CA VAL A 481 15.95 -2.83 20.40
C VAL A 481 17.00 -3.65 19.67
N PHE A 482 17.52 -4.70 20.27
CA PHE A 482 18.49 -5.60 19.67
C PHE A 482 18.01 -7.03 19.78
N ARG A 483 18.10 -7.79 18.70
CA ARG A 483 17.88 -9.23 18.69
C ARG A 483 19.20 -9.95 18.90
N VAL A 484 19.21 -10.93 19.79
CA VAL A 484 20.37 -11.83 19.97
C VAL A 484 20.47 -12.73 18.73
N GLY A 485 21.53 -12.55 17.95
CA GLY A 485 21.84 -13.34 16.77
C GLY A 485 22.68 -14.57 17.09
N SER A 486 22.96 -15.39 16.07
CA SER A 486 23.93 -16.50 16.17
C SER A 486 25.38 -16.00 16.27
N VAL A 487 25.64 -14.79 15.76
CA VAL A 487 26.94 -14.11 15.80
C VAL A 487 26.71 -12.65 16.18
N GLY A 488 26.53 -12.38 17.47
CA GLY A 488 26.38 -11.02 18.01
C GLY A 488 24.94 -10.53 18.14
N PHE A 489 24.71 -9.23 17.93
CA PHE A 489 23.43 -8.56 18.13
C PHE A 489 23.00 -7.82 16.88
N GLU A 490 21.74 -7.96 16.51
CA GLU A 490 21.12 -7.31 15.35
C GLU A 490 20.19 -6.20 15.84
N GLU A 491 20.39 -4.95 15.39
CA GLU A 491 19.50 -3.85 15.78
C GLU A 491 18.15 -3.97 15.10
N MET A 492 17.09 -3.82 15.88
CA MET A 492 15.69 -3.92 15.48
C MET A 492 15.02 -2.55 15.59
N GLN A 493 14.14 -2.22 14.64
CA GLN A 493 13.23 -1.10 14.70
C GLN A 493 11.80 -1.56 15.03
N LEU A 494 11.06 -0.69 15.70
CA LEU A 494 9.64 -0.91 16.03
C LEU A 494 8.78 -0.07 15.09
N HIS A 495 7.89 -0.72 14.33
CA HIS A 495 6.91 -0.02 13.51
C HIS A 495 5.48 -0.33 13.95
N PRO A 496 4.60 0.69 13.99
CA PRO A 496 3.20 0.48 14.35
C PRO A 496 2.46 -0.33 13.28
N TYR A 497 1.83 -1.43 13.69
CA TYR A 497 0.99 -2.29 12.85
C TYR A 497 -0.29 -2.71 13.58
N LYS A 498 -1.44 -2.22 13.10
CA LYS A 498 -2.75 -2.42 13.75
C LYS A 498 -2.64 -2.05 15.24
N ASP A 499 -2.95 -3.00 16.12
CA ASP A 499 -2.97 -2.85 17.57
C ASP A 499 -1.67 -3.36 18.19
N ASP A 500 -0.54 -3.34 17.46
CA ASP A 500 0.76 -3.80 17.96
C ASP A 500 1.96 -3.16 17.24
N PHE A 501 3.17 -3.56 17.60
CA PHE A 501 4.41 -3.19 16.92
C PHE A 501 5.06 -4.39 16.26
N ILE A 502 5.42 -4.23 14.98
CA ILE A 502 6.25 -5.18 14.26
C ILE A 502 7.73 -4.83 14.45
N LEU A 503 8.54 -5.85 14.67
CA LEU A 503 10.00 -5.78 14.80
C LEU A 503 10.65 -6.02 13.45
N THR A 504 11.54 -5.12 13.07
CA THR A 504 12.13 -5.04 11.74
C THR A 504 13.64 -4.93 11.83
N THR A 505 14.38 -5.60 10.96
CA THR A 505 15.84 -5.60 11.06
C THR A 505 16.39 -4.31 10.47
N ALA A 506 17.25 -3.60 11.20
CA ALA A 506 17.88 -2.37 10.72
C ALA A 506 19.34 -2.63 10.36
N SER A 507 19.69 -2.44 9.09
CA SER A 507 21.09 -2.50 8.67
C SER A 507 21.87 -1.32 9.23
N SER A 508 23.14 -1.54 9.57
CA SER A 508 24.02 -0.49 10.08
C SER A 508 24.18 0.66 9.08
N GLU A 509 24.18 0.38 7.79
CA GLU A 509 24.22 1.40 6.72
C GLU A 509 22.96 2.27 6.72
N SER A 510 21.77 1.67 6.87
CA SER A 510 20.50 2.40 6.92
C SER A 510 20.44 3.34 8.13
N ILE A 511 20.89 2.86 9.30
CA ILE A 511 20.95 3.68 10.51
C ILE A 511 21.94 4.83 10.36
N GLN A 512 23.13 4.58 9.80
CA GLN A 512 24.12 5.63 9.57
C GLN A 512 23.61 6.71 8.62
N LYS A 513 22.96 6.32 7.54
CA LYS A 513 22.35 7.24 6.59
C LYS A 513 21.28 8.11 7.25
N GLN A 514 20.38 7.52 8.04
CA GLN A 514 19.37 8.27 8.78
C GLN A 514 19.98 9.27 9.77
N GLN A 515 21.07 8.88 10.45
CA GLN A 515 21.79 9.77 11.37
C GLN A 515 22.44 10.94 10.62
N GLU A 516 23.07 10.68 9.48
CA GLU A 516 23.71 11.71 8.65
C GLU A 516 22.67 12.71 8.11
N GLU A 517 21.58 12.22 7.51
CA GLU A 517 20.49 13.07 7.02
C GLU A 517 19.87 13.91 8.14
N ALA A 518 19.71 13.34 9.34
CA ALA A 518 19.20 14.06 10.50
C ALA A 518 20.17 15.16 10.97
N ARG A 519 21.47 14.87 11.03
CA ARG A 519 22.52 15.84 11.39
C ARG A 519 22.60 16.97 10.38
N GLU A 520 22.51 16.68 9.08
CA GLU A 520 22.48 17.69 8.02
C GLU A 520 21.25 18.59 8.14
N ALA A 521 20.08 18.02 8.46
CA ALA A 521 18.82 18.76 8.49
C ALA A 521 18.69 19.71 9.69
N VAL A 522 19.11 19.31 10.90
CA VAL A 522 18.96 20.13 12.12
C VAL A 522 20.26 20.72 12.67
N GLY A 523 21.42 20.22 12.21
CA GLY A 523 22.73 20.58 12.74
C GLY A 523 23.15 19.74 13.95
N GLU A 524 24.46 19.50 14.08
CA GLU A 524 25.04 18.57 15.07
C GLU A 524 24.66 18.89 16.53
N GLU A 525 24.69 20.17 16.91
CA GLU A 525 24.36 20.60 18.28
C GLU A 525 22.90 20.31 18.63
N LEU A 526 21.97 20.64 17.73
CA LEU A 526 20.54 20.40 17.94
C LEU A 526 20.20 18.92 17.85
N TYR A 527 20.84 18.17 16.95
CA TYR A 527 20.71 16.72 16.88
C TYR A 527 21.14 16.05 18.18
N THR A 528 22.30 16.43 18.71
CA THR A 528 22.83 15.93 19.99
C THR A 528 21.88 16.29 21.15
N ALA A 529 21.38 17.52 21.20
CA ALA A 529 20.44 17.96 22.24
C ALA A 529 19.09 17.22 22.15
N TYR A 530 18.61 16.93 20.95
CA TYR A 530 17.42 16.13 20.69
C TYR A 530 17.59 14.69 21.15
N GLN A 531 18.70 14.04 20.76
CA GLN A 531 19.00 12.68 21.20
C GLN A 531 19.08 12.63 22.72
N LYS A 532 19.82 13.55 23.36
CA LYS A 532 19.89 13.61 24.82
C LYS A 532 18.50 13.73 25.45
N LYS A 533 17.66 14.66 24.98
CA LYS A 533 16.30 14.86 25.51
C LYS A 533 15.44 13.61 25.31
N PHE A 534 15.53 12.96 24.16
CA PHE A 534 14.78 11.73 23.87
C PHE A 534 15.16 10.62 24.87
N HIS A 535 16.45 10.38 25.05
CA HIS A 535 16.95 9.38 26.00
C HIS A 535 16.54 9.70 27.45
N ASP A 536 16.71 10.96 27.88
CA ASP A 536 16.36 11.39 29.25
C ASP A 536 14.88 11.11 29.57
N VAL A 537 13.97 11.42 28.64
CA VAL A 537 12.53 11.22 28.83
C VAL A 537 12.14 9.75 28.75
N PHE A 538 12.73 9.00 27.81
CA PHE A 538 12.52 7.56 27.68
C PHE A 538 12.93 6.84 28.96
N TYR A 539 14.13 7.13 29.46
CA TYR A 539 14.66 6.53 30.68
C TYR A 539 13.84 6.90 31.93
N ARG A 540 13.36 8.15 32.02
CA ARG A 540 12.45 8.54 33.10
C ARG A 540 11.13 7.78 33.06
N GLY A 541 10.67 7.35 31.89
CA GLY A 541 9.47 6.52 31.76
C GLY A 541 9.55 5.25 32.60
N GLU A 542 10.71 4.59 32.58
CA GLU A 542 10.99 3.38 33.38
C GLU A 542 11.40 3.72 34.82
N ASN A 543 11.98 4.91 35.06
CA ASN A 543 12.43 5.36 36.37
C ASN A 543 11.80 6.73 36.75
N PRO A 544 10.49 6.78 37.09
CA PRO A 544 9.73 8.03 37.20
C PRO A 544 10.21 8.99 38.31
N TYR A 545 10.93 8.46 39.30
CA TYR A 545 11.46 9.22 40.43
C TYR A 545 12.74 10.01 40.11
N LEU A 546 13.41 9.72 39.00
CA LEU A 546 14.67 10.38 38.63
C LEU A 546 14.41 11.73 37.94
N PRO A 547 15.20 12.77 38.28
CA PRO A 547 15.08 14.06 37.62
C PRO A 547 15.76 14.06 36.25
N ILE A 548 15.05 14.52 35.20
CA ILE A 548 15.62 14.76 33.85
C ILE A 548 16.61 15.94 33.83
N ASP A 549 16.39 16.93 34.70
CA ASP A 549 17.22 18.12 34.79
C ASP A 549 17.67 18.32 36.25
N ARG A 550 18.99 18.36 36.44
CA ARG A 550 19.65 18.57 37.75
C ARG A 550 19.18 19.86 38.44
N PHE A 551 18.65 20.82 37.68
CA PHE A 551 18.23 22.15 38.14
C PHE A 551 16.71 22.39 38.10
N ALA A 552 15.89 21.42 37.72
CA ALA A 552 14.44 21.60 37.66
C ALA A 552 13.82 21.74 39.07
N ASP A 553 12.98 22.78 39.24
CA ASP A 553 12.25 23.02 40.49
C ASP A 553 11.43 21.76 40.87
N PRO A 554 11.53 21.28 42.13
CA PRO A 554 10.77 20.12 42.60
C PRO A 554 9.27 20.16 42.28
N ARG A 555 8.66 21.35 42.18
CA ARG A 555 7.25 21.55 41.83
C ARG A 555 6.87 21.06 40.44
N TYR A 556 7.81 20.93 39.50
CA TYR A 556 7.55 20.49 38.13
C TYR A 556 7.78 18.98 37.93
N ARG A 557 8.39 18.30 38.91
CA ARG A 557 8.80 16.89 38.77
C ARG A 557 7.64 15.93 38.56
N GLU A 558 6.50 16.16 39.21
CA GLU A 558 5.31 15.32 39.04
C GLU A 558 4.83 15.33 37.58
N MET A 559 4.70 16.52 36.99
CA MET A 559 4.17 16.66 35.62
C MET A 559 5.17 16.19 34.56
N ASP A 560 6.47 16.33 34.83
CA ASP A 560 7.51 15.80 33.95
C ASP A 560 7.55 14.26 34.00
N ALA A 561 7.24 13.66 35.16
CA ALA A 561 7.06 12.21 35.27
C ALA A 561 5.78 11.75 34.54
N ASP A 562 4.68 12.50 34.64
CA ASP A 562 3.45 12.23 33.89
C ASP A 562 3.69 12.26 32.38
N TYR A 563 4.53 13.17 31.88
CA TYR A 563 4.92 13.20 30.47
C TYR A 563 5.73 11.98 30.06
N ALA A 564 6.70 11.57 30.89
CA ALA A 564 7.54 10.41 30.64
C ALA A 564 6.75 9.09 30.72
N LYS A 565 5.65 9.05 31.49
CA LYS A 565 4.75 7.90 31.55
C LYS A 565 4.22 7.57 30.15
N GLU A 566 4.34 6.30 29.76
CA GLU A 566 3.92 5.78 28.44
C GLU A 566 4.55 6.55 27.26
N PHE A 567 5.69 7.22 27.49
CA PHE A 567 6.38 7.96 26.44
C PHE A 567 6.79 7.04 25.30
N ARG A 568 7.37 5.87 25.63
CA ARG A 568 7.81 4.83 24.71
C ARG A 568 6.70 4.43 23.73
N GLU A 569 5.56 3.99 24.22
CA GLU A 569 4.43 3.54 23.39
C GLU A 569 3.91 4.70 22.54
N ARG A 570 3.78 5.89 23.14
CA ARG A 570 3.24 7.07 22.48
C ARG A 570 4.10 7.52 21.30
N VAL A 571 5.42 7.58 21.45
CA VAL A 571 6.33 8.02 20.37
C VAL A 571 6.41 6.97 19.25
N TYR A 572 6.46 5.68 19.57
CA TYR A 572 6.49 4.63 18.56
C TYR A 572 5.17 4.50 17.78
N LEU A 573 4.01 4.70 18.41
CA LEU A 573 2.72 4.75 17.69
C LEU A 573 2.70 5.85 16.62
N CYS A 574 3.36 6.96 16.95
CA CYS A 574 3.56 8.10 16.07
C CYS A 574 4.75 7.94 15.11
N GLY A 575 5.44 6.78 15.10
CA GLY A 575 6.51 6.46 14.16
C GLY A 575 7.81 7.24 14.39
N LEU A 576 7.98 7.75 15.62
CA LEU A 576 9.12 8.54 16.05
C LEU A 576 10.17 7.62 16.69
N SER A 577 11.43 8.03 16.61
CA SER A 577 12.57 7.38 17.27
C SER A 577 13.63 8.43 17.59
N SER A 578 14.68 8.05 18.32
CA SER A 578 15.86 8.90 18.57
C SER A 578 16.61 9.32 17.30
N LEU A 579 16.24 8.78 16.13
CA LEU A 579 16.83 9.11 14.83
C LEU A 579 15.98 10.08 14.00
N ARG A 580 14.77 10.44 14.44
CA ARG A 580 13.80 11.21 13.63
C ARG A 580 13.46 12.58 14.25
N PRO A 581 14.41 13.53 14.28
CA PRO A 581 14.19 14.87 14.86
C PRO A 581 13.27 15.76 14.00
N THR A 582 13.16 15.49 12.70
CA THR A 582 12.49 16.37 11.73
C THR A 582 11.03 16.00 11.43
N ASP A 583 10.50 14.90 12.00
CA ASP A 583 9.09 14.54 11.82
C ASP A 583 8.16 15.39 12.70
N GLU A 584 7.95 16.63 12.27
CA GLU A 584 7.10 17.60 12.97
C GLU A 584 5.67 17.07 13.17
N LYS A 585 5.12 16.35 12.19
CA LYS A 585 3.75 15.85 12.27
C LYS A 585 3.65 14.76 13.32
N GLY A 586 4.56 13.77 13.29
CA GLY A 586 4.62 12.71 14.28
C GLY A 586 4.74 13.27 15.69
N TRP A 587 5.63 14.25 15.90
CA TRP A 587 5.82 14.90 17.20
C TRP A 587 4.59 15.65 17.69
N ARG A 588 3.93 16.42 16.80
CA ARG A 588 2.66 17.08 17.13
C ARG A 588 1.57 16.08 17.50
N ASP A 589 1.48 14.94 16.81
CA ASP A 589 0.50 13.89 17.11
C ASP A 589 0.78 13.24 18.48
N ALA A 590 2.04 12.93 18.78
CA ALA A 590 2.46 12.36 20.06
C ALA A 590 2.18 13.30 21.25
N ASP A 591 2.55 14.57 21.13
CA ASP A 591 2.31 15.57 22.18
C ASP A 591 0.81 15.90 22.35
N ARG A 592 0.04 15.80 21.27
CA ARG A 592 -1.43 15.93 21.31
C ARG A 592 -2.09 14.80 22.08
N LEU A 593 -1.64 13.56 21.91
CA LEU A 593 -2.15 12.41 22.67
C LEU A 593 -1.93 12.62 24.17
N PHE A 594 -0.71 13.01 24.57
CA PHE A 594 -0.42 13.34 25.98
C PHE A 594 -1.34 14.45 26.51
N ALA A 595 -1.44 15.57 25.78
CA ALA A 595 -2.25 16.71 26.21
C ALA A 595 -3.73 16.32 26.41
N LYS A 596 -4.26 15.48 25.53
CA LYS A 596 -5.65 15.01 25.59
C LYS A 596 -5.88 14.16 26.85
N THR A 597 -5.04 13.16 27.09
CA THR A 597 -5.13 12.27 28.27
C THR A 597 -5.09 13.07 29.57
N GLN A 598 -4.20 14.05 29.67
CA GLN A 598 -4.07 14.89 30.87
C GLN A 598 -5.26 15.84 31.05
N LEU A 599 -5.80 16.40 29.96
CA LEU A 599 -7.02 17.21 30.02
C LEU A 599 -8.23 16.38 30.49
N GLU A 600 -8.32 15.12 30.06
CA GLU A 600 -9.35 14.17 30.51
C GLU A 600 -9.22 13.82 31.99
N ALA A 601 -7.99 13.67 32.47
CA ALA A 601 -7.67 13.50 33.89
C ALA A 601 -7.89 14.77 34.75
N GLY A 602 -8.30 15.89 34.13
CA GLY A 602 -8.61 17.14 34.83
C GLY A 602 -7.40 18.01 35.16
N VAL A 603 -6.24 17.74 34.54
CA VAL A 603 -5.03 18.53 34.77
C VAL A 603 -5.16 19.94 34.15
N PRO A 604 -4.79 21.02 34.87
CA PRO A 604 -4.86 22.38 34.35
C PRO A 604 -3.98 22.61 33.11
N PHE A 605 -4.54 23.32 32.12
CA PHE A 605 -3.87 23.68 30.86
C PHE A 605 -2.43 24.20 31.02
N PRO A 606 -2.10 25.14 31.94
CA PRO A 606 -0.73 25.65 32.07
C PRO A 606 0.28 24.58 32.49
N ARG A 607 -0.14 23.59 33.28
CA ARG A 607 0.73 22.47 33.70
C ARG A 607 1.06 21.59 32.50
N ILE A 608 0.05 21.26 31.68
CA ILE A 608 0.20 20.46 30.45
C ILE A 608 1.11 21.16 29.44
N ALA A 609 0.85 22.44 29.17
CA ALA A 609 1.66 23.24 28.26
C ALA A 609 3.13 23.32 28.70
N GLY A 610 3.37 23.54 29.99
CA GLY A 610 4.71 23.57 30.56
C GLY A 610 5.43 22.22 30.47
N ALA A 611 4.72 21.11 30.70
CA ALA A 611 5.27 19.76 30.61
C ALA A 611 5.74 19.43 29.18
N ILE A 612 4.89 19.71 28.19
CA ILE A 612 5.23 19.49 26.78
C ILE A 612 6.43 20.35 26.39
N GLN A 613 6.44 21.63 26.78
CA GLN A 613 7.54 22.54 26.46
C GLN A 613 8.88 22.10 27.05
N ARG A 614 8.88 21.51 28.25
CA ARG A 614 10.11 21.07 28.93
C ARG A 614 10.60 19.69 28.46
N ASN A 615 9.67 18.78 28.16
CA ASN A 615 10.00 17.37 27.99
C ASN A 615 9.95 16.89 26.53
N SER A 616 9.19 17.54 25.65
CA SER A 616 9.16 17.11 24.24
C SER A 616 10.53 17.27 23.57
N PRO A 617 11.13 16.20 23.00
CA PRO A 617 12.33 16.32 22.18
C PRO A 617 12.16 17.30 21.00
N TYR A 618 10.96 17.39 20.44
CA TYR A 618 10.67 18.34 19.37
C TYR A 618 10.70 19.81 19.81
N ALA A 619 10.42 20.10 21.08
CA ALA A 619 10.54 21.45 21.61
C ALA A 619 12.00 21.97 21.55
N VAL A 620 12.98 21.06 21.61
CA VAL A 620 14.41 21.37 21.44
C VAL A 620 14.71 21.76 19.99
N ILE A 621 14.26 20.94 19.03
CA ILE A 621 14.50 21.16 17.60
C ILE A 621 13.75 22.37 17.05
N SER A 622 12.48 22.55 17.42
CA SER A 622 11.65 23.62 16.88
C SER A 622 12.08 25.02 17.32
N GLY A 623 12.81 25.15 18.43
CA GLY A 623 13.18 26.43 19.04
C GLY A 623 11.98 27.30 19.48
N ASP A 624 10.74 26.81 19.34
CA ASP A 624 9.53 27.55 19.63
C ASP A 624 9.24 27.53 21.14
N ARG A 625 9.54 28.65 21.80
CA ARG A 625 9.28 28.85 23.24
C ARG A 625 7.80 28.78 23.62
N ALA A 626 6.89 28.78 22.65
CA ALA A 626 5.45 28.67 22.85
C ALA A 626 4.86 27.36 22.29
N TYR A 627 5.68 26.39 21.87
CA TYR A 627 5.23 25.13 21.29
C TYR A 627 4.17 24.43 22.16
N GLY A 628 4.50 24.14 23.42
CA GLY A 628 3.59 23.45 24.34
C GLY A 628 2.31 24.24 24.61
N THR A 629 2.41 25.57 24.66
CA THR A 629 1.26 26.46 24.88
C THR A 629 0.31 26.46 23.68
N LYS A 630 0.84 26.55 22.45
CA LYS A 630 0.04 26.51 21.21
C LYS A 630 -0.66 25.16 21.08
N LEU A 631 0.07 24.07 21.29
CA LEU A 631 -0.45 22.72 21.13
C LEU A 631 -1.56 22.42 22.15
N ALA A 632 -1.30 22.60 23.44
CA ALA A 632 -2.30 22.32 24.48
C ALA A 632 -3.56 23.21 24.34
N ARG A 633 -3.43 24.42 23.79
CA ARG A 633 -4.56 25.34 23.57
C ARG A 633 -5.46 24.82 22.45
N ASN A 634 -4.85 24.33 21.37
CA ASN A 634 -5.59 23.73 20.26
C ASN A 634 -6.37 22.50 20.72
N VAL A 635 -5.75 21.62 21.51
CA VAL A 635 -6.41 20.43 22.05
C VAL A 635 -7.57 20.79 22.99
N ALA A 636 -7.39 21.78 23.87
CA ALA A 636 -8.47 22.25 24.74
C ALA A 636 -9.64 22.84 23.94
N ALA A 637 -9.36 23.63 22.89
CA ALA A 637 -10.39 24.20 22.02
C ALA A 637 -11.15 23.12 21.22
N GLU A 638 -10.47 22.07 20.76
CA GLU A 638 -11.10 20.92 20.10
C GLU A 638 -12.06 20.19 21.04
N ARG A 639 -11.63 19.93 22.28
CA ARG A 639 -12.47 19.28 23.30
C ARG A 639 -13.74 20.07 23.61
N GLU A 640 -13.65 21.38 23.73
CA GLU A 640 -14.84 22.22 23.98
C GLU A 640 -15.79 22.24 22.77
N ARG A 641 -15.27 22.15 21.54
CA ARG A 641 -16.10 21.96 20.34
C ARG A 641 -16.77 20.59 20.32
N GLU A 642 -16.07 19.52 20.70
CA GLU A 642 -16.63 18.16 20.79
C GLU A 642 -17.74 18.09 21.84
N LYS A 643 -17.49 18.59 23.06
CA LYS A 643 -18.54 18.71 24.09
C LYS A 643 -19.74 19.54 23.62
N GLY A 644 -19.49 20.61 22.86
CA GLY A 644 -20.55 21.41 22.24
C GLY A 644 -21.39 20.61 21.25
N ARG A 645 -20.75 19.80 20.40
CA ARG A 645 -21.44 18.89 19.46
C ARG A 645 -22.22 17.80 20.19
N ASP A 646 -21.66 17.21 21.23
CA ASP A 646 -22.31 16.15 22.00
C ASP A 646 -23.52 16.68 22.79
N ARG A 647 -23.42 17.90 23.36
CA ARG A 647 -24.57 18.59 23.96
C ARG A 647 -25.66 18.88 22.92
N ALA A 648 -25.28 19.33 21.71
CA ALA A 648 -26.23 19.57 20.64
C ALA A 648 -26.89 18.27 20.13
N ALA A 649 -26.12 17.18 20.02
CA ALA A 649 -26.62 15.86 19.63
C ALA A 649 -27.51 15.22 20.71
N SER A 650 -27.21 15.44 21.99
CA SER A 650 -28.03 14.98 23.10
C SER A 650 -29.28 15.83 23.32
N ALA A 651 -29.28 17.10 22.91
CA ALA A 651 -30.47 17.96 22.91
C ALA A 651 -31.38 17.72 21.71
N ALA A 652 -30.85 17.11 20.64
CA ALA A 652 -31.58 16.73 19.44
C ALA A 652 -32.15 15.30 19.48
N ARG A 653 -31.71 14.48 20.46
CA ARG A 653 -32.32 13.19 20.82
C ARG A 653 -33.34 13.42 21.92
#